data_AF-A0A9D7UEA4-F1
#
_entry.id   AF-A0A9D7UEA4-F1
#
_cell.length_a   1.000
_cell.length_b   1.000
_cell.length_c   1.000
_cell.angle_alpha   90.00
_cell.angle_beta   90.00
_cell.angle_gamma   90.00
#
_symmetry.space_group_name_H-M   'P 1'
#
loop_
_entity.id
_entity.type
_entity.pdbx_description
1 polymer ?
#
loop_
_entity_poly.entity_id
_entity_poly.type
_entity_poly.pdbx_seq_one_letter_code
_entity_poly.pdbx_strand_id
1 'polypeptide(L)'
;MKHRLPALIACLLLMLGTARAQYTVTSLADVSDSDLTDELYSPATLRSAIENINKRGVAATILIAPTLEYKTITLASTLPAVTPMITFNGKGIHLDGANTPTITSGLFVRGNGSSVRNIMIENINGSGLVWQASDGVIEMMIVRNCNGPGMNFNGAKNNVIGGAMLGYFSNYIYGCSGTGGNGMSFILGSSNNEIQFTAVGVNELYRKAPNSRHGIFSEDERLHIHHNLISGNEYGGITIDGRGKAMFTRLYENRIGTDDQVTDTIPNLQHGISISRSSDDTIRNNIVSGNQGNGIIVSDATSRRVTIINNIVGVDRKTRKPLPNQNGIRLNGADHIIKRNIAGISTSANTTVIEGNIIGLDSTARIPMGNGSHGIHCTFLSDAVIGPVSADGYWNVIGSNDESGIILASSGLSNVRVTHNLIGSTFQMDSARANGKNGIHILYDARNIDIEDNYIPSNWGDGIRIERNVVIFLDPKTPPIYQRPSNIRITANLIGYATNADSVLFHGENGVSILNADSIFIERNIITGCTFNGVQIANDSTRYVVVRNNQIGALETDPITWNNGRSGVYVDGAKEVTIGDEFDGKKGNNIERNQWWGVQVAYGAQNVKILGNKICDNGNGGIALDTFATYYTDHAYDAFDADSGSNMLQNTPWMWIGAKKDGKLRVAGYLDGTVNTAYRIDVALDEVIPDSIWYTITGCDVVGWFSVRTDSSGYAVFDTLLDVSDIDARLAKHPIVTTTATGIHGTSQYSLKPLAPPEELAIDIAITIDTTRTKVFNDGRAELTAIITNKGFDQATLVTVHDSLGVWFSADSVGISKGVVGVFDTVVVATIPTIDPGEQIVLRVVGRSLLTGTHVRHVRAWPSQRDLVVTNNRDSIILDVEVVNSIDVKGAEQSTISYGTDGTARVFGLPAGSYTVQYSDLGGRSFGSATRIELAEGEPLSVVPPRGARLLFVDHDGRRVGRWVVW
;
A
#
# COMPACT_ATOMS: atom_id res chain seq x y z
N MET A 1 -22.37 -37.87 20.53
CA MET A 1 -22.14 -39.16 21.21
C MET A 1 -23.20 -39.49 22.28
N LYS A 2 -24.50 -39.13 22.10
CA LYS A 2 -25.56 -39.36 23.11
C LYS A 2 -26.85 -40.04 22.61
N HIS A 3 -26.89 -40.61 21.40
CA HIS A 3 -28.13 -41.21 20.86
C HIS A 3 -28.02 -42.59 20.17
N ARG A 4 -26.90 -43.33 20.30
CA ARG A 4 -26.75 -44.64 19.60
C ARG A 4 -26.47 -45.85 20.51
N LEU A 5 -26.86 -45.79 21.78
CA LEU A 5 -26.87 -46.96 22.68
C LEU A 5 -28.10 -47.89 22.55
N PRO A 6 -29.29 -47.47 22.02
CA PRO A 6 -30.45 -48.39 21.98
C PRO A 6 -30.41 -49.45 20.86
N ALA A 7 -29.73 -49.21 19.74
CA ALA A 7 -29.79 -50.11 18.57
C ALA A 7 -28.99 -51.41 18.75
N LEU A 8 -27.86 -51.35 19.46
CA LEU A 8 -27.05 -52.54 19.75
C LEU A 8 -27.74 -53.46 20.78
N ILE A 9 -28.52 -52.88 21.69
CA ILE A 9 -29.31 -53.61 22.69
C ILE A 9 -30.62 -54.15 22.08
N ALA A 10 -31.22 -53.46 21.11
CA ALA A 10 -32.38 -53.96 20.37
C ALA A 10 -32.06 -55.19 19.50
N CYS A 11 -30.85 -55.26 18.93
CA CYS A 11 -30.39 -56.46 18.20
C CYS A 11 -30.14 -57.68 19.12
N LEU A 12 -29.87 -57.46 20.41
CA LEU A 12 -29.69 -58.54 21.39
C LEU A 12 -31.01 -58.97 22.05
N LEU A 13 -32.04 -58.11 22.08
CA LEU A 13 -33.34 -58.38 22.73
C LEU A 13 -34.49 -58.82 21.79
N LEU A 14 -34.31 -58.86 20.47
CA LEU A 14 -35.32 -59.34 19.51
C LEU A 14 -35.29 -60.87 19.26
N MET A 15 -34.61 -61.65 20.10
CA MET A 15 -34.65 -63.13 20.09
C MET A 15 -35.91 -63.71 20.76
N LEU A 16 -37.05 -63.01 20.74
CA LEU A 16 -38.31 -63.53 21.25
C LEU A 16 -39.40 -63.47 20.16
N GLY A 17 -39.67 -64.63 19.55
CA GLY A 17 -41.06 -65.02 19.30
C GLY A 17 -41.64 -64.91 17.88
N THR A 18 -40.88 -65.17 16.81
CA THR A 18 -41.48 -65.70 15.56
C THR A 18 -40.60 -66.83 15.04
N ALA A 19 -41.16 -68.01 14.80
CA ALA A 19 -40.42 -69.14 14.24
C ALA A 19 -39.79 -68.74 12.90
N ARG A 20 -38.46 -68.60 12.85
CA ARG A 20 -37.71 -68.39 11.61
C ARG A 20 -37.54 -69.75 10.93
N ALA A 21 -37.87 -69.83 9.65
CA ALA A 21 -37.57 -71.03 8.86
C ALA A 21 -36.05 -71.19 8.75
N GLN A 22 -35.52 -72.41 8.80
CA GLN A 22 -34.09 -72.66 8.72
C GLN A 22 -33.79 -73.61 7.58
N TYR A 23 -32.87 -73.22 6.70
CA TYR A 23 -32.45 -74.01 5.55
C TYR A 23 -30.94 -74.21 5.62
N THR A 24 -30.50 -75.46 5.79
CA THR A 24 -29.08 -75.82 5.88
C THR A 24 -28.59 -76.36 4.54
N VAL A 25 -27.73 -75.62 3.87
CA VAL A 25 -27.11 -76.00 2.60
C VAL A 25 -26.03 -77.05 2.84
N THR A 26 -26.15 -78.23 2.21
CA THR A 26 -25.21 -79.37 2.34
C THR A 26 -24.61 -79.81 1.00
N SER A 27 -25.06 -79.21 -0.12
CA SER A 27 -24.54 -79.49 -1.46
C SER A 27 -23.94 -78.23 -2.12
N LEU A 28 -22.87 -78.42 -2.91
CA LEU A 28 -22.27 -77.38 -3.76
C LEU A 28 -22.95 -77.22 -5.12
N ALA A 29 -23.90 -78.10 -5.45
CA ALA A 29 -24.62 -78.03 -6.70
C ALA A 29 -25.56 -76.81 -6.74
N ASP A 30 -25.74 -76.21 -7.91
CA ASP A 30 -26.71 -75.15 -8.15
C ASP A 30 -27.95 -75.73 -8.87
N VAL A 31 -28.83 -76.38 -8.11
CA VAL A 31 -30.01 -77.11 -8.62
C VAL A 31 -31.26 -76.61 -7.93
N SER A 32 -32.32 -76.36 -8.70
CA SER A 32 -33.64 -75.97 -8.20
C SER A 32 -34.32 -77.10 -7.45
N ASP A 33 -35.26 -76.74 -6.58
CA ASP A 33 -36.22 -77.69 -6.06
C ASP A 33 -37.15 -78.18 -7.18
N SER A 34 -37.30 -79.49 -7.32
CA SER A 34 -38.16 -80.06 -8.37
C SER A 34 -39.65 -79.87 -8.10
N ASP A 35 -40.05 -79.71 -6.83
CA ASP A 35 -41.45 -79.53 -6.43
C ASP A 35 -41.58 -78.64 -5.19
N LEU A 36 -41.71 -77.33 -5.39
CA LEU A 36 -41.93 -76.36 -4.29
C LEU A 36 -43.26 -76.52 -3.54
N THR A 37 -44.08 -77.53 -3.83
CA THR A 37 -45.39 -77.75 -3.18
C THR A 37 -45.40 -78.92 -2.19
N ASP A 38 -44.36 -79.74 -2.14
CA ASP A 38 -44.29 -80.92 -1.28
C ASP A 38 -43.82 -80.62 0.17
N GLU A 39 -43.49 -79.35 0.45
CA GLU A 39 -42.93 -78.85 1.71
C GLU A 39 -41.55 -79.45 2.09
N LEU A 40 -40.92 -80.20 1.18
CA LEU A 40 -39.60 -80.76 1.34
C LEU A 40 -38.55 -79.82 0.76
N TYR A 41 -37.56 -79.48 1.57
CA TYR A 41 -36.37 -78.80 1.08
C TYR A 41 -35.42 -79.81 0.43
N SER A 42 -35.55 -80.05 -0.87
CA SER A 42 -34.73 -81.03 -1.60
C SER A 42 -34.53 -80.67 -3.09
N PRO A 43 -33.29 -80.65 -3.62
CA PRO A 43 -32.04 -80.95 -2.92
C PRO A 43 -31.60 -79.80 -2.00
N ALA A 44 -30.79 -80.11 -0.99
CA ALA A 44 -30.30 -79.12 -0.01
C ALA A 44 -29.18 -78.19 -0.57
N THR A 45 -29.48 -77.51 -1.67
CA THR A 45 -28.65 -76.50 -2.35
C THR A 45 -29.02 -75.09 -1.89
N LEU A 46 -28.18 -74.09 -2.19
CA LEU A 46 -28.49 -72.68 -1.93
C LEU A 46 -29.69 -72.19 -2.77
N ARG A 47 -29.80 -72.63 -4.02
CA ARG A 47 -30.93 -72.27 -4.91
C ARG A 47 -32.26 -72.78 -4.38
N SER A 48 -32.37 -74.07 -4.08
CA SER A 48 -33.60 -74.64 -3.51
C SER A 48 -33.95 -73.98 -2.17
N ALA A 49 -32.96 -73.58 -1.35
CA ALA A 49 -33.21 -72.85 -0.12
C ALA A 49 -33.89 -71.50 -0.39
N ILE A 50 -33.37 -70.73 -1.35
CA ILE A 50 -33.95 -69.45 -1.75
C ILE A 50 -35.37 -69.64 -2.32
N GLU A 51 -35.58 -70.63 -3.17
CA GLU A 51 -36.89 -70.92 -3.77
C GLU A 51 -37.93 -71.29 -2.69
N ASN A 52 -37.55 -72.14 -1.73
CA ASN A 52 -38.40 -72.52 -0.60
C ASN A 52 -38.69 -71.35 0.35
N ILE A 53 -37.68 -70.50 0.63
CA ILE A 53 -37.88 -69.27 1.42
C ILE A 53 -38.90 -68.37 0.73
N ASN A 54 -38.73 -68.12 -0.57
CA ASN A 54 -39.64 -67.29 -1.36
C ASN A 54 -41.05 -67.86 -1.41
N LYS A 55 -41.18 -69.19 -1.57
CA LYS A 55 -42.48 -69.88 -1.58
C LYS A 55 -43.19 -69.76 -0.24
N ARG A 56 -42.47 -69.92 0.87
CA ARG A 56 -43.02 -69.85 2.23
C ARG A 56 -43.35 -68.42 2.65
N GLY A 57 -42.59 -67.43 2.16
CA GLY A 57 -42.85 -66.01 2.40
C GLY A 57 -42.56 -65.54 3.84
N VAL A 58 -41.82 -66.33 4.64
CA VAL A 58 -41.49 -66.01 6.03
C VAL A 58 -39.99 -65.72 6.21
N ALA A 59 -39.65 -64.98 7.27
CA ALA A 59 -38.25 -64.74 7.62
C ALA A 59 -37.48 -66.05 7.85
N ALA A 60 -36.25 -66.12 7.36
CA ALA A 60 -35.47 -67.35 7.37
C ALA A 60 -34.00 -67.17 7.71
N THR A 61 -33.38 -68.25 8.20
CA THR A 61 -31.94 -68.36 8.40
C THR A 61 -31.38 -69.36 7.39
N ILE A 62 -30.40 -68.94 6.60
CA ILE A 62 -29.63 -69.82 5.71
C ILE A 62 -28.35 -70.19 6.43
N LEU A 63 -28.13 -71.49 6.64
CA LEU A 63 -26.91 -72.03 7.23
C LEU A 63 -26.11 -72.80 6.19
N ILE A 64 -24.78 -72.69 6.27
CA ILE A 64 -23.85 -73.49 5.47
C ILE A 64 -23.33 -74.62 6.35
N ALA A 65 -23.39 -75.86 5.85
CA ALA A 65 -22.83 -77.01 6.56
C ALA A 65 -21.31 -76.86 6.74
N PRO A 66 -20.72 -77.31 7.86
CA PRO A 66 -19.28 -77.19 8.11
C PRO A 66 -18.38 -77.79 7.01
N THR A 67 -18.88 -78.78 6.27
CA THR A 67 -18.18 -79.42 5.15
C THR A 67 -18.05 -78.53 3.92
N LEU A 68 -18.84 -77.45 3.83
CA LEU A 68 -18.87 -76.53 2.69
C LEU A 68 -18.18 -75.19 2.97
N GLU A 69 -17.65 -74.96 4.18
CA GLU A 69 -16.96 -73.70 4.49
C GLU A 69 -15.80 -73.47 3.50
N TYR A 70 -15.69 -72.24 2.98
CA TYR A 70 -14.70 -71.83 1.97
C TYR A 70 -14.75 -72.59 0.63
N LYS A 71 -15.82 -73.33 0.34
CA LYS A 71 -16.00 -74.02 -0.94
C LYS A 71 -16.69 -73.15 -1.99
N THR A 72 -16.58 -73.55 -3.25
CA THR A 72 -17.19 -72.86 -4.38
C THR A 72 -18.51 -73.50 -4.80
N ILE A 73 -19.55 -72.68 -4.91
CA ILE A 73 -20.77 -72.98 -5.65
C ILE A 73 -20.64 -72.28 -7.00
N THR A 74 -20.45 -73.05 -8.07
CA THR A 74 -20.52 -72.54 -9.44
C THR A 74 -21.98 -72.41 -9.84
N LEU A 75 -22.42 -71.21 -10.16
CA LEU A 75 -23.79 -70.91 -10.53
C LEU A 75 -24.08 -71.44 -11.95
N ALA A 76 -25.18 -72.18 -12.10
CA ALA A 76 -25.71 -72.66 -13.38
C ALA A 76 -26.58 -71.60 -14.07
N SER A 77 -27.21 -70.71 -13.29
CA SER A 77 -27.97 -69.54 -13.77
C SER A 77 -28.04 -68.47 -12.69
N THR A 78 -28.62 -67.31 -12.98
CA THR A 78 -28.86 -66.27 -11.96
C THR A 78 -29.68 -66.85 -10.79
N LEU A 79 -29.26 -66.61 -9.54
CA LEU A 79 -30.05 -67.01 -8.37
C LEU A 79 -31.37 -66.22 -8.30
N PRO A 80 -32.48 -66.81 -7.82
CA PRO A 80 -33.72 -66.07 -7.63
C PRO A 80 -33.53 -64.96 -6.58
N ALA A 81 -34.27 -63.85 -6.73
CA ALA A 81 -34.27 -62.79 -5.72
C ALA A 81 -34.91 -63.28 -4.42
N VAL A 82 -34.26 -63.06 -3.28
CA VAL A 82 -34.79 -63.42 -1.96
C VAL A 82 -35.71 -62.31 -1.46
N THR A 83 -37.01 -62.55 -1.42
CA THR A 83 -38.02 -61.53 -1.04
C THR A 83 -38.32 -61.45 0.47
N PRO A 84 -38.26 -62.53 1.27
CA PRO A 84 -38.39 -62.44 2.72
C PRO A 84 -37.07 -62.03 3.37
N MET A 85 -37.14 -61.55 4.62
CA MET A 85 -35.98 -61.26 5.45
C MET A 85 -35.12 -62.52 5.62
N ILE A 86 -33.81 -62.41 5.37
CA ILE A 86 -32.87 -63.49 5.63
C ILE A 86 -31.77 -63.12 6.62
N THR A 87 -31.34 -64.11 7.41
CA THR A 87 -30.03 -64.10 8.07
C THR A 87 -29.15 -65.14 7.39
N PHE A 88 -28.11 -64.71 6.68
CA PHE A 88 -27.23 -65.58 5.92
C PHE A 88 -25.76 -65.33 6.31
N ASN A 89 -25.18 -66.31 6.99
CA ASN A 89 -23.73 -66.40 7.22
C ASN A 89 -23.17 -67.46 6.26
N GLY A 90 -22.48 -67.00 5.22
CA GLY A 90 -21.95 -67.88 4.17
C GLY A 90 -20.74 -68.71 4.56
N LYS A 91 -20.15 -68.50 5.74
CA LYS A 91 -18.99 -69.27 6.21
C LYS A 91 -17.85 -69.34 5.19
N GLY A 92 -17.63 -68.24 4.48
CA GLY A 92 -16.58 -68.08 3.48
C GLY A 92 -16.90 -68.69 2.12
N ILE A 93 -18.13 -69.16 1.86
CA ILE A 93 -18.49 -69.77 0.58
C ILE A 93 -18.26 -68.81 -0.60
N HIS A 94 -17.83 -69.36 -1.74
CA HIS A 94 -17.57 -68.63 -2.98
C HIS A 94 -18.73 -68.87 -3.96
N LEU A 95 -19.43 -67.82 -4.34
CA LEU A 95 -20.42 -67.84 -5.42
C LEU A 95 -19.74 -67.40 -6.72
N ASP A 96 -19.53 -68.34 -7.65
CA ASP A 96 -18.81 -68.11 -8.91
C ASP A 96 -19.77 -68.21 -10.10
N GLY A 97 -19.93 -67.11 -10.86
CA GLY A 97 -20.74 -67.08 -12.07
C GLY A 97 -20.02 -67.58 -13.33
N ALA A 98 -18.74 -67.96 -13.22
CA ALA A 98 -17.88 -68.41 -14.32
C ALA A 98 -17.83 -67.47 -15.53
N ASN A 99 -18.12 -66.16 -15.33
CA ASN A 99 -18.27 -65.14 -16.37
C ASN A 99 -19.25 -65.52 -17.48
N THR A 100 -20.25 -66.34 -17.16
CA THR A 100 -21.25 -66.77 -18.14
C THR A 100 -22.22 -65.62 -18.46
N PRO A 101 -22.55 -65.38 -19.75
CA PRO A 101 -23.38 -64.22 -20.12
C PRO A 101 -24.78 -64.18 -19.50
N THR A 102 -25.31 -65.34 -19.11
CA THR A 102 -26.66 -65.53 -18.55
C THR A 102 -26.76 -65.22 -17.06
N ILE A 103 -25.64 -65.07 -16.35
CA ILE A 103 -25.60 -64.82 -14.90
C ILE A 103 -25.39 -63.33 -14.65
N THR A 104 -26.51 -62.64 -14.43
CA THR A 104 -26.55 -61.17 -14.34
C THR A 104 -26.53 -60.66 -12.90
N SER A 105 -26.76 -61.55 -11.92
CA SER A 105 -26.53 -61.25 -10.52
C SER A 105 -26.02 -62.47 -9.75
N GLY A 106 -25.10 -62.24 -8.81
CA GLY A 106 -24.59 -63.29 -7.93
C GLY A 106 -25.59 -63.60 -6.81
N LEU A 107 -25.87 -62.60 -5.97
CA LEU A 107 -26.91 -62.66 -4.94
C LEU A 107 -27.86 -61.46 -5.06
N PHE A 108 -29.16 -61.68 -4.95
CA PHE A 108 -30.17 -60.64 -5.01
C PHE A 108 -31.09 -60.69 -3.78
N VAL A 109 -31.05 -59.64 -2.95
CA VAL A 109 -31.84 -59.52 -1.72
C VAL A 109 -32.86 -58.37 -1.82
N ARG A 110 -34.13 -58.65 -1.51
CA ARG A 110 -35.26 -57.72 -1.41
C ARG A 110 -35.90 -57.67 -0.03
N GLY A 111 -35.67 -58.68 0.81
CA GLY A 111 -36.24 -58.72 2.16
C GLY A 111 -35.63 -57.68 3.09
N ASN A 112 -36.42 -56.72 3.54
CA ASN A 112 -36.00 -55.73 4.55
C ASN A 112 -35.54 -56.41 5.84
N GLY A 113 -34.58 -55.80 6.55
CA GLY A 113 -33.95 -56.35 7.74
C GLY A 113 -32.96 -57.48 7.47
N SER A 114 -32.68 -57.81 6.20
CA SER A 114 -31.77 -58.92 5.89
C SER A 114 -30.33 -58.64 6.33
N SER A 115 -29.66 -59.68 6.81
CA SER A 115 -28.23 -59.68 7.13
C SER A 115 -27.51 -60.73 6.31
N VAL A 116 -26.50 -60.29 5.55
CA VAL A 116 -25.67 -61.16 4.70
C VAL A 116 -24.21 -60.94 5.08
N ARG A 117 -23.50 -62.02 5.39
CA ARG A 117 -22.10 -61.94 5.80
C ARG A 117 -21.25 -63.14 5.44
N ASN A 118 -19.94 -62.93 5.38
CA ASN A 118 -18.92 -63.98 5.21
C ASN A 118 -19.11 -64.78 3.91
N ILE A 119 -19.20 -64.07 2.79
CA ILE A 119 -19.43 -64.63 1.45
C ILE A 119 -18.48 -63.98 0.46
N MET A 120 -17.92 -64.77 -0.46
CA MET A 120 -17.25 -64.28 -1.66
C MET A 120 -18.18 -64.41 -2.87
N ILE A 121 -18.24 -63.38 -3.72
CA ILE A 121 -18.98 -63.38 -4.99
C ILE A 121 -18.01 -62.98 -6.10
N GLU A 122 -17.89 -63.80 -7.15
CA GLU A 122 -16.95 -63.55 -8.24
C GLU A 122 -17.46 -63.94 -9.63
N ASN A 123 -16.84 -63.33 -10.65
CA ASN A 123 -17.03 -63.66 -12.08
C ASN A 123 -18.50 -63.60 -12.53
N ILE A 124 -19.23 -62.56 -12.12
CA ILE A 124 -20.63 -62.35 -12.49
C ILE A 124 -20.69 -61.48 -13.74
N ASN A 125 -21.44 -61.87 -14.77
CA ASN A 125 -21.70 -61.03 -15.95
C ASN A 125 -22.81 -59.99 -15.69
N GLY A 126 -22.62 -59.20 -14.64
CA GLY A 126 -23.57 -58.22 -14.13
C GLY A 126 -23.16 -57.75 -12.74
N SER A 127 -24.11 -57.63 -11.80
CA SER A 127 -23.81 -57.19 -10.43
C SER A 127 -23.49 -58.34 -9.49
N GLY A 128 -22.41 -58.25 -8.71
CA GLY A 128 -22.09 -59.26 -7.70
C GLY A 128 -23.21 -59.40 -6.67
N LEU A 129 -23.52 -58.31 -5.98
CA LEU A 129 -24.64 -58.19 -5.05
C LEU A 129 -25.65 -57.17 -5.57
N VAL A 130 -26.92 -57.56 -5.66
CA VAL A 130 -28.04 -56.64 -5.89
C VAL A 130 -28.82 -56.51 -4.58
N TRP A 131 -28.88 -55.30 -4.03
CA TRP A 131 -29.53 -55.01 -2.77
C TRP A 131 -30.68 -54.02 -2.96
N GLN A 132 -31.90 -54.51 -2.74
CA GLN A 132 -33.14 -53.73 -2.79
C GLN A 132 -33.89 -53.81 -1.45
N ALA A 133 -33.18 -54.16 -0.38
CA ALA A 133 -33.69 -54.22 0.98
C ALA A 133 -33.31 -52.97 1.78
N SER A 134 -34.13 -52.64 2.77
CA SER A 134 -33.87 -51.59 3.76
C SER A 134 -33.57 -52.18 5.14
N ASP A 135 -32.94 -51.38 6.01
CA ASP A 135 -32.65 -51.71 7.40
C ASP A 135 -31.78 -52.97 7.57
N GLY A 136 -30.93 -53.25 6.58
CA GLY A 136 -30.11 -54.46 6.50
C GLY A 136 -28.63 -54.26 6.84
N VAL A 137 -27.91 -55.38 6.89
CA VAL A 137 -26.46 -55.42 7.22
C VAL A 137 -25.71 -56.28 6.22
N ILE A 138 -24.63 -55.71 5.65
CA ILE A 138 -23.73 -56.37 4.69
C ILE A 138 -22.31 -56.27 5.22
N GLU A 139 -21.68 -57.38 5.62
CA GLU A 139 -20.34 -57.35 6.20
C GLU A 139 -19.52 -58.61 5.87
N MET A 140 -18.19 -58.55 5.98
CA MET A 140 -17.31 -59.70 5.74
C MET A 140 -17.46 -60.26 4.32
N MET A 141 -17.64 -59.40 3.31
CA MET A 141 -17.85 -59.82 1.92
C MET A 141 -16.67 -59.49 1.02
N ILE A 142 -16.39 -60.38 0.08
CA ILE A 142 -15.48 -60.10 -1.04
C ILE A 142 -16.31 -60.17 -2.32
N VAL A 143 -16.34 -59.09 -3.09
CA VAL A 143 -17.05 -59.04 -4.38
C VAL A 143 -16.09 -58.61 -5.47
N ARG A 144 -15.86 -59.46 -6.47
CA ARG A 144 -14.84 -59.20 -7.48
C ARG A 144 -15.18 -59.64 -8.89
N ASN A 145 -14.47 -59.08 -9.88
CA ASN A 145 -14.52 -59.52 -11.27
C ASN A 145 -15.94 -59.55 -11.85
N CYS A 146 -16.75 -58.53 -11.54
CA CYS A 146 -18.13 -58.42 -12.01
C CYS A 146 -18.20 -57.51 -13.26
N ASN A 147 -18.94 -57.89 -14.32
CA ASN A 147 -19.20 -57.04 -15.49
C ASN A 147 -20.39 -56.10 -15.25
N GLY A 148 -20.27 -55.26 -14.23
CA GLY A 148 -21.31 -54.40 -13.66
C GLY A 148 -20.88 -53.92 -12.27
N PRO A 149 -21.75 -53.25 -11.52
CA PRO A 149 -21.38 -52.81 -10.18
C PRO A 149 -21.09 -54.02 -9.28
N GLY A 150 -20.01 -53.98 -8.49
CA GLY A 150 -19.75 -55.01 -7.50
C GLY A 150 -20.95 -55.17 -6.55
N MET A 151 -21.36 -54.06 -5.93
CA MET A 151 -22.62 -53.98 -5.18
C MET A 151 -23.53 -52.90 -5.74
N ASN A 152 -24.79 -53.26 -6.04
CA ASN A 152 -25.79 -52.38 -6.61
C ASN A 152 -26.96 -52.19 -5.65
N PHE A 153 -27.10 -50.97 -5.12
CA PHE A 153 -28.15 -50.55 -4.21
C PHE A 153 -29.22 -49.77 -4.98
N ASN A 154 -30.45 -50.29 -4.96
CA ASN A 154 -31.57 -49.74 -5.71
C ASN A 154 -32.81 -49.66 -4.82
N GLY A 155 -33.23 -48.44 -4.48
CA GLY A 155 -34.32 -48.20 -3.53
C GLY A 155 -34.02 -48.69 -2.10
N ALA A 156 -32.75 -48.94 -1.78
CA ALA A 156 -32.30 -49.55 -0.54
C ALA A 156 -31.97 -48.48 0.51
N LYS A 157 -32.63 -48.49 1.67
CA LYS A 157 -32.48 -47.44 2.68
C LYS A 157 -31.99 -47.95 4.03
N ASN A 158 -31.32 -47.09 4.80
CA ASN A 158 -30.94 -47.37 6.19
C ASN A 158 -30.06 -48.63 6.38
N ASN A 159 -29.29 -49.02 5.37
CA ASN A 159 -28.43 -50.20 5.48
C ASN A 159 -27.06 -49.84 6.05
N VAL A 160 -26.44 -50.82 6.72
CA VAL A 160 -25.04 -50.76 7.14
C VAL A 160 -24.21 -51.66 6.23
N ILE A 161 -23.29 -51.06 5.50
CA ILE A 161 -22.34 -51.71 4.60
C ILE A 161 -20.96 -51.63 5.24
N GLY A 162 -20.51 -52.77 5.74
CA GLY A 162 -19.28 -52.97 6.49
C GLY A 162 -19.53 -53.03 7.99
N GLY A 163 -18.93 -54.04 8.63
CA GLY A 163 -19.08 -54.30 10.06
C GLY A 163 -18.28 -53.32 10.93
N ALA A 164 -18.66 -53.22 12.21
CA ALA A 164 -18.06 -52.29 13.19
C ALA A 164 -16.71 -52.77 13.78
N MET A 165 -16.03 -53.74 13.16
CA MET A 165 -14.77 -54.28 13.69
C MET A 165 -13.60 -53.32 13.43
N LEU A 166 -13.09 -52.73 14.50
CA LEU A 166 -11.89 -51.87 14.47
C LEU A 166 -10.67 -52.68 14.01
N GLY A 167 -9.96 -52.18 12.99
CA GLY A 167 -8.63 -52.67 12.59
C GLY A 167 -8.55 -53.46 11.28
N TYR A 168 -9.68 -53.86 10.69
CA TYR A 168 -9.71 -54.56 9.39
C TYR A 168 -10.83 -54.01 8.51
N PHE A 169 -10.64 -54.02 7.19
CA PHE A 169 -11.75 -53.78 6.27
C PHE A 169 -12.64 -55.02 6.22
N SER A 170 -13.92 -54.80 6.45
CA SER A 170 -14.96 -55.82 6.48
C SER A 170 -15.35 -56.26 5.07
N ASN A 171 -15.37 -55.35 4.10
CA ASN A 171 -15.74 -55.68 2.72
C ASN A 171 -14.62 -55.30 1.75
N TYR A 172 -14.39 -56.11 0.72
CA TYR A 172 -13.48 -55.84 -0.39
C TYR A 172 -14.25 -55.88 -1.71
N ILE A 173 -14.17 -54.81 -2.49
CA ILE A 173 -14.84 -54.72 -3.80
C ILE A 173 -13.89 -54.22 -4.89
N TYR A 174 -13.56 -55.08 -5.84
CA TYR A 174 -12.51 -54.80 -6.82
C TYR A 174 -12.67 -55.56 -8.14
N GLY A 175 -11.94 -55.18 -9.19
CA GLY A 175 -11.96 -55.91 -10.47
C GLY A 175 -13.27 -55.79 -11.25
N CYS A 176 -14.19 -54.91 -10.87
CA CYS A 176 -15.45 -54.72 -11.60
C CYS A 176 -15.16 -54.04 -12.95
N SER A 177 -15.86 -54.45 -14.00
CA SER A 177 -15.62 -54.02 -15.39
C SER A 177 -16.91 -53.54 -16.08
N GLY A 178 -16.75 -52.98 -17.29
CA GLY A 178 -17.87 -52.52 -18.12
C GLY A 178 -18.40 -51.13 -17.80
N THR A 179 -19.46 -50.72 -18.49
CA THR A 179 -20.10 -49.40 -18.31
C THR A 179 -20.85 -49.28 -16.98
N GLY A 180 -21.00 -50.36 -16.23
CA GLY A 180 -21.52 -50.36 -14.87
C GLY A 180 -20.45 -50.61 -13.80
N GLY A 181 -19.17 -50.77 -14.17
CA GLY A 181 -18.08 -51.29 -13.34
C GLY A 181 -17.63 -50.41 -12.16
N ASN A 182 -18.56 -49.84 -11.41
CA ASN A 182 -18.30 -49.20 -10.12
C ASN A 182 -18.08 -50.28 -9.05
N GLY A 183 -17.32 -49.98 -8.00
CA GLY A 183 -17.30 -50.86 -6.82
C GLY A 183 -18.68 -50.94 -6.17
N MET A 184 -19.21 -49.81 -5.74
CA MET A 184 -20.56 -49.69 -5.18
C MET A 184 -21.37 -48.60 -5.89
N SER A 185 -22.65 -48.88 -6.15
CA SER A 185 -23.57 -47.96 -6.81
C SER A 185 -24.83 -47.76 -5.96
N PHE A 186 -25.15 -46.52 -5.62
CA PHE A 186 -26.36 -46.13 -4.87
C PHE A 186 -27.26 -45.28 -5.76
N ILE A 187 -28.37 -45.89 -6.19
CA ILE A 187 -29.30 -45.29 -7.15
C ILE A 187 -30.75 -45.48 -6.72
N LEU A 188 -31.65 -44.75 -7.40
CA LEU A 188 -33.10 -44.96 -7.33
C LEU A 188 -33.68 -44.84 -5.92
N GLY A 189 -33.23 -43.86 -5.14
CA GLY A 189 -33.77 -43.56 -3.80
C GLY A 189 -33.08 -44.31 -2.66
N SER A 190 -31.84 -44.76 -2.86
CA SER A 190 -31.05 -45.52 -1.88
C SER A 190 -30.40 -44.62 -0.81
N SER A 191 -31.26 -43.98 -0.01
CA SER A 191 -30.87 -42.96 0.98
C SER A 191 -30.49 -43.51 2.34
N ASN A 192 -29.75 -42.72 3.12
CA ASN A 192 -29.43 -43.00 4.53
C ASN A 192 -28.65 -44.32 4.76
N ASN A 193 -27.84 -44.74 3.79
CA ASN A 193 -26.97 -45.90 3.97
C ASN A 193 -25.63 -45.48 4.61
N GLU A 194 -25.13 -46.31 5.52
CA GLU A 194 -23.85 -46.16 6.21
C GLU A 194 -22.82 -47.11 5.58
N ILE A 195 -21.77 -46.54 4.97
CA ILE A 195 -20.69 -47.27 4.31
C ILE A 195 -19.43 -47.07 5.16
N GLN A 196 -18.96 -48.15 5.78
CA GLN A 196 -17.80 -48.10 6.65
C GLN A 196 -16.87 -49.29 6.51
N PHE A 197 -15.61 -49.10 6.91
CA PHE A 197 -14.60 -50.16 6.96
C PHE A 197 -14.60 -51.04 5.70
N THR A 198 -14.72 -50.42 4.53
CA THR A 198 -14.72 -51.11 3.23
C THR A 198 -13.50 -50.69 2.41
N ALA A 199 -12.90 -51.64 1.70
CA ALA A 199 -11.81 -51.42 0.75
C ALA A 199 -12.34 -51.58 -0.69
N VAL A 200 -12.12 -50.57 -1.55
CA VAL A 200 -12.68 -50.53 -2.90
C VAL A 200 -11.62 -50.15 -3.92
N GLY A 201 -11.45 -50.97 -4.95
CA GLY A 201 -10.43 -50.82 -6.01
C GLY A 201 -9.03 -51.33 -5.62
N VAL A 202 -8.93 -51.93 -4.42
CA VAL A 202 -7.76 -52.69 -3.96
C VAL A 202 -8.19 -54.07 -3.50
N ASN A 203 -7.29 -55.03 -3.61
CA ASN A 203 -7.50 -56.38 -3.11
C ASN A 203 -7.21 -56.47 -1.60
N GLU A 204 -7.34 -57.67 -1.06
CA GLU A 204 -7.18 -58.03 0.35
C GLU A 204 -5.73 -57.85 0.85
N LEU A 205 -4.78 -57.72 -0.08
CA LEU A 205 -3.38 -57.40 0.18
C LEU A 205 -3.08 -55.90 -0.01
N TYR A 206 -4.12 -55.07 -0.15
CA TYR A 206 -4.05 -53.63 -0.42
C TYR A 206 -3.32 -53.26 -1.71
N ARG A 207 -3.24 -54.20 -2.67
CA ARG A 207 -2.67 -53.94 -3.99
C ARG A 207 -3.77 -53.46 -4.93
N LYS A 208 -3.39 -52.60 -5.88
CA LYS A 208 -4.28 -52.10 -6.94
C LYS A 208 -4.99 -53.28 -7.64
N ALA A 209 -6.33 -53.25 -7.61
CA ALA A 209 -7.21 -54.18 -8.29
C ALA A 209 -8.39 -53.37 -8.85
N PRO A 210 -8.21 -52.74 -10.02
CA PRO A 210 -9.07 -51.64 -10.44
C PRO A 210 -10.52 -52.07 -10.65
N ASN A 211 -11.45 -51.24 -10.19
CA ASN A 211 -12.77 -51.16 -10.81
C ASN A 211 -12.66 -50.23 -12.02
N SER A 212 -13.28 -50.57 -13.15
CA SER A 212 -13.15 -49.82 -14.42
C SER A 212 -13.84 -48.45 -14.41
N ARG A 213 -14.58 -48.14 -13.34
CA ARG A 213 -15.20 -46.84 -13.09
C ARG A 213 -14.88 -46.33 -11.69
N HIS A 214 -15.89 -45.90 -10.93
CA HIS A 214 -15.71 -45.27 -9.63
C HIS A 214 -15.57 -46.32 -8.52
N GLY A 215 -14.91 -45.96 -7.43
CA GLY A 215 -14.99 -46.78 -6.22
C GLY A 215 -16.42 -46.80 -5.70
N ILE A 216 -16.96 -45.63 -5.36
CA ILE A 216 -18.35 -45.44 -4.93
C ILE A 216 -18.99 -44.39 -5.83
N PHE A 217 -20.15 -44.73 -6.40
CA PHE A 217 -20.99 -43.82 -7.16
C PHE A 217 -22.37 -43.70 -6.51
N SER A 218 -22.89 -42.47 -6.39
CA SER A 218 -24.23 -42.24 -5.86
C SER A 218 -24.97 -41.09 -6.55
N GLU A 219 -26.27 -41.27 -6.73
CA GLU A 219 -27.22 -40.22 -7.13
C GLU A 219 -28.21 -39.87 -6.00
N ASP A 220 -27.96 -40.37 -4.80
CA ASP A 220 -28.91 -40.38 -3.68
C ASP A 220 -28.49 -39.49 -2.50
N GLU A 221 -29.45 -39.21 -1.62
CA GLU A 221 -29.28 -38.33 -0.48
C GLU A 221 -28.86 -39.05 0.82
N ARG A 222 -28.24 -38.29 1.73
CA ARG A 222 -27.95 -38.71 3.11
C ARG A 222 -27.05 -39.95 3.22
N LEU A 223 -26.12 -40.18 2.30
CA LEU A 223 -25.12 -41.24 2.51
C LEU A 223 -24.14 -40.87 3.63
N HIS A 224 -23.72 -41.86 4.39
CA HIS A 224 -22.70 -41.74 5.42
C HIS A 224 -21.50 -42.60 5.02
N ILE A 225 -20.47 -42.01 4.42
CA ILE A 225 -19.30 -42.74 3.90
C ILE A 225 -18.10 -42.44 4.80
N HIS A 226 -17.61 -43.42 5.56
CA HIS A 226 -16.49 -43.20 6.48
C HIS A 226 -15.57 -44.36 6.76
N HIS A 227 -14.33 -44.09 7.16
CA HIS A 227 -13.34 -45.14 7.53
C HIS A 227 -13.04 -46.14 6.39
N ASN A 228 -13.26 -45.76 5.13
CA ASN A 228 -13.02 -46.62 3.97
C ASN A 228 -11.64 -46.39 3.36
N LEU A 229 -11.14 -47.36 2.59
CA LEU A 229 -9.99 -47.22 1.69
C LEU A 229 -10.48 -47.33 0.24
N ILE A 230 -10.35 -46.25 -0.52
CA ILE A 230 -10.91 -46.17 -1.88
C ILE A 230 -9.81 -45.71 -2.83
N SER A 231 -9.17 -46.67 -3.48
CA SER A 231 -7.93 -46.45 -4.22
C SER A 231 -7.87 -47.34 -5.44
N GLY A 232 -7.04 -46.98 -6.43
CA GLY A 232 -6.76 -47.85 -7.57
C GLY A 232 -7.88 -47.96 -8.62
N ASN A 233 -8.94 -47.17 -8.54
CA ASN A 233 -10.06 -47.20 -9.51
C ASN A 233 -9.70 -46.45 -10.81
N GLU A 234 -10.28 -46.85 -11.94
CA GLU A 234 -9.98 -46.27 -13.26
C GLU A 234 -10.72 -44.96 -13.55
N TYR A 235 -11.67 -44.54 -12.70
CA TYR A 235 -12.24 -43.19 -12.68
C TYR A 235 -11.95 -42.52 -11.32
N GLY A 236 -12.98 -41.98 -10.65
CA GLY A 236 -12.86 -41.31 -9.35
C GLY A 236 -13.01 -42.26 -8.17
N GLY A 237 -12.56 -41.83 -6.98
CA GLY A 237 -12.75 -42.57 -5.75
C GLY A 237 -14.21 -42.60 -5.32
N ILE A 238 -14.70 -41.49 -4.76
CA ILE A 238 -16.11 -41.28 -4.40
C ILE A 238 -16.71 -40.22 -5.31
N THR A 239 -17.82 -40.53 -5.98
CA THR A 239 -18.57 -39.59 -6.81
C THR A 239 -20.01 -39.51 -6.32
N ILE A 240 -20.43 -38.31 -5.93
CA ILE A 240 -21.83 -37.95 -5.67
C ILE A 240 -22.30 -37.09 -6.84
N ASP A 241 -23.16 -37.64 -7.68
CA ASP A 241 -23.79 -36.93 -8.79
C ASP A 241 -25.30 -36.87 -8.55
N GLY A 242 -25.72 -35.83 -7.84
CA GLY A 242 -27.07 -35.78 -7.30
C GLY A 242 -28.17 -35.66 -8.34
N ARG A 243 -27.86 -35.34 -9.61
CA ARG A 243 -28.85 -34.92 -10.62
C ARG A 243 -29.85 -33.89 -10.08
N GLY A 244 -29.43 -33.06 -9.11
CA GLY A 244 -30.23 -32.06 -8.40
C GLY A 244 -31.05 -32.57 -7.20
N LYS A 245 -30.94 -33.85 -6.82
CA LYS A 245 -31.70 -34.49 -5.73
C LYS A 245 -30.84 -34.90 -4.53
N ALA A 246 -29.56 -35.21 -4.73
CA ALA A 246 -28.69 -35.56 -3.60
C ALA A 246 -28.48 -34.35 -2.68
N MET A 247 -28.52 -34.62 -1.38
CA MET A 247 -28.27 -33.63 -0.34
C MET A 247 -27.86 -34.30 0.97
N PHE A 248 -27.21 -33.54 1.85
CA PHE A 248 -26.86 -33.96 3.20
C PHE A 248 -25.95 -35.19 3.29
N THR A 249 -25.15 -35.45 2.25
CA THR A 249 -24.17 -36.54 2.25
C THR A 249 -23.00 -36.18 3.15
N ARG A 250 -22.53 -37.15 3.95
CA ARG A 250 -21.42 -36.98 4.90
C ARG A 250 -20.29 -37.93 4.55
N LEU A 251 -19.15 -37.37 4.18
CA LEU A 251 -17.94 -38.10 3.82
C LEU A 251 -16.88 -37.79 4.88
N TYR A 252 -16.47 -38.77 5.69
CA TYR A 252 -15.48 -38.51 6.73
C TYR A 252 -14.52 -39.63 7.05
N GLU A 253 -13.28 -39.30 7.42
CA GLU A 253 -12.29 -40.29 7.89
C GLU A 253 -11.98 -41.39 6.86
N ASN A 254 -12.18 -41.10 5.57
CA ASN A 254 -11.80 -41.99 4.48
C ASN A 254 -10.34 -41.77 4.05
N ARG A 255 -9.71 -42.82 3.51
CA ARG A 255 -8.40 -42.79 2.84
C ARG A 255 -8.62 -43.04 1.36
N ILE A 256 -8.20 -42.11 0.51
CA ILE A 256 -8.55 -42.12 -0.92
C ILE A 256 -7.33 -41.83 -1.78
N GLY A 257 -7.00 -42.75 -2.70
CA GLY A 257 -5.87 -42.65 -3.63
C GLY A 257 -4.50 -43.05 -3.05
N THR A 258 -4.48 -43.60 -1.84
CA THR A 258 -3.27 -44.04 -1.14
C THR A 258 -3.29 -45.55 -0.85
N ASP A 259 -2.18 -46.07 -0.34
CA ASP A 259 -2.15 -47.33 0.41
C ASP A 259 -2.90 -47.22 1.76
N ASP A 260 -3.02 -48.33 2.49
CA ASP A 260 -3.73 -48.44 3.76
C ASP A 260 -3.04 -47.64 4.89
N GLN A 261 -1.72 -47.49 4.82
CA GLN A 261 -0.92 -46.71 5.76
C GLN A 261 -0.82 -45.22 5.41
N VAL A 262 -1.21 -44.83 4.20
CA VAL A 262 -1.09 -43.46 3.65
C VAL A 262 0.37 -43.01 3.59
N THR A 263 1.23 -43.87 3.07
CA THR A 263 2.67 -43.65 2.86
C THR A 263 3.06 -43.65 1.39
N ASP A 264 2.24 -44.28 0.54
CA ASP A 264 2.43 -44.34 -0.90
C ASP A 264 1.11 -44.15 -1.66
N THR A 265 1.20 -43.92 -2.96
CA THR A 265 0.04 -43.66 -3.83
C THR A 265 -0.48 -44.94 -4.47
N ILE A 266 -1.81 -45.11 -4.46
CA ILE A 266 -2.53 -46.10 -5.26
C ILE A 266 -3.62 -45.31 -6.01
N PRO A 267 -3.24 -44.63 -7.11
CA PRO A 267 -4.05 -43.57 -7.69
C PRO A 267 -5.41 -44.06 -8.17
N ASN A 268 -6.45 -43.27 -7.87
CA ASN A 268 -7.63 -43.22 -8.74
C ASN A 268 -7.27 -42.33 -9.96
N LEU A 269 -7.68 -42.73 -11.17
CA LEU A 269 -7.26 -42.04 -12.40
C LEU A 269 -7.95 -40.69 -12.65
N GLN A 270 -8.97 -40.35 -11.87
CA GLN A 270 -9.59 -39.02 -11.85
C GLN A 270 -9.53 -38.41 -10.45
N HIS A 271 -10.67 -37.95 -9.93
CA HIS A 271 -10.77 -37.22 -8.68
C HIS A 271 -10.83 -38.16 -7.47
N GLY A 272 -10.32 -37.73 -6.32
CA GLY A 272 -10.51 -38.47 -5.08
C GLY A 272 -11.98 -38.44 -4.64
N ILE A 273 -12.49 -37.24 -4.38
CA ILE A 273 -13.90 -36.98 -4.06
C ILE A 273 -14.47 -35.99 -5.08
N SER A 274 -15.59 -36.33 -5.70
CA SER A 274 -16.33 -35.49 -6.64
C SER A 274 -17.77 -35.26 -6.17
N ILE A 275 -18.14 -34.00 -5.99
CA ILE A 275 -19.51 -33.56 -5.71
C ILE A 275 -20.05 -32.79 -6.91
N SER A 276 -21.19 -33.22 -7.44
CA SER A 276 -21.85 -32.60 -8.59
C SER A 276 -23.35 -32.56 -8.37
N ARG A 277 -23.97 -31.42 -8.66
CA ARG A 277 -25.44 -31.22 -8.61
C ARG A 277 -26.05 -31.69 -7.27
N SER A 278 -25.38 -31.35 -6.18
CA SER A 278 -25.71 -31.76 -4.80
C SER A 278 -25.53 -30.59 -3.84
N SER A 279 -26.21 -30.64 -2.69
CA SER A 279 -26.19 -29.53 -1.72
C SER A 279 -26.18 -29.96 -0.26
N ASP A 280 -25.73 -29.08 0.63
CA ASP A 280 -25.68 -29.33 2.08
C ASP A 280 -24.80 -30.54 2.47
N ASP A 281 -23.84 -30.89 1.62
CA ASP A 281 -22.91 -31.99 1.86
C ASP A 281 -21.77 -31.57 2.78
N THR A 282 -21.27 -32.52 3.56
CA THR A 282 -20.12 -32.33 4.47
C THR A 282 -19.00 -33.30 4.15
N ILE A 283 -17.83 -32.76 3.82
CA ILE A 283 -16.59 -33.51 3.59
C ILE A 283 -15.63 -33.15 4.71
N ARG A 284 -15.35 -34.07 5.65
CA ARG A 284 -14.52 -33.77 6.81
C ARG A 284 -13.50 -34.83 7.19
N ASN A 285 -12.34 -34.45 7.70
CA ASN A 285 -11.33 -35.40 8.23
C ASN A 285 -10.93 -36.51 7.24
N ASN A 286 -11.05 -36.30 5.93
CA ASN A 286 -10.60 -37.30 4.94
C ASN A 286 -9.12 -37.06 4.60
N ILE A 287 -8.43 -38.14 4.22
CA ILE A 287 -7.13 -38.06 3.56
C ILE A 287 -7.33 -38.41 2.09
N VAL A 288 -7.08 -37.44 1.22
CA VAL A 288 -7.34 -37.54 -0.22
C VAL A 288 -6.09 -37.15 -0.98
N SER A 289 -5.28 -38.15 -1.34
CA SER A 289 -3.91 -37.94 -1.84
C SER A 289 -3.59 -38.93 -2.96
N GLY A 290 -2.62 -38.59 -3.81
CA GLY A 290 -2.15 -39.49 -4.87
C GLY A 290 -3.12 -39.73 -6.02
N ASN A 291 -4.18 -38.95 -6.19
CA ASN A 291 -5.14 -39.10 -7.30
C ASN A 291 -4.65 -38.34 -8.55
N GLN A 292 -4.93 -38.85 -9.75
CA GLN A 292 -4.46 -38.22 -11.00
C GLN A 292 -5.25 -36.97 -11.43
N GLY A 293 -6.34 -36.63 -10.73
CA GLY A 293 -7.11 -35.39 -10.87
C GLY A 293 -7.10 -34.54 -9.59
N ASN A 294 -8.17 -33.77 -9.36
CA ASN A 294 -8.38 -33.06 -8.08
C ASN A 294 -8.49 -34.03 -6.89
N GLY A 295 -7.95 -33.64 -5.74
CA GLY A 295 -8.22 -34.35 -4.48
C GLY A 295 -9.72 -34.27 -4.17
N ILE A 296 -10.22 -33.05 -3.97
CA ILE A 296 -11.66 -32.81 -3.76
C ILE A 296 -12.13 -31.81 -4.82
N ILE A 297 -13.24 -32.11 -5.50
CA ILE A 297 -13.87 -31.20 -6.45
C ILE A 297 -15.37 -31.05 -6.19
N VAL A 298 -15.84 -29.80 -6.20
CA VAL A 298 -17.24 -29.46 -6.46
C VAL A 298 -17.30 -28.95 -7.90
N SER A 299 -17.87 -29.74 -8.80
CA SER A 299 -17.69 -29.54 -10.26
C SER A 299 -18.77 -28.68 -10.90
N ASP A 300 -20.01 -28.80 -10.42
CA ASP A 300 -21.19 -28.19 -11.04
C ASP A 300 -21.58 -26.87 -10.36
N ALA A 301 -21.92 -25.85 -11.16
CA ALA A 301 -22.29 -24.52 -10.67
C ALA A 301 -23.65 -24.47 -9.93
N THR A 302 -24.44 -25.54 -9.98
CA THR A 302 -25.70 -25.67 -9.22
C THR A 302 -25.50 -26.20 -7.81
N SER A 303 -24.32 -26.77 -7.50
CA SER A 303 -23.99 -27.26 -6.17
C SER A 303 -23.91 -26.09 -5.18
N ARG A 304 -24.48 -26.26 -3.99
CA ARG A 304 -24.53 -25.19 -2.97
C ARG A 304 -24.30 -25.72 -1.55
N ARG A 305 -23.80 -24.86 -0.67
CA ARG A 305 -23.68 -25.18 0.77
C ARG A 305 -22.86 -26.43 1.08
N VAL A 306 -21.79 -26.68 0.31
CA VAL A 306 -20.84 -27.75 0.61
C VAL A 306 -19.86 -27.27 1.67
N THR A 307 -19.74 -28.02 2.77
CA THR A 307 -18.80 -27.76 3.85
C THR A 307 -17.62 -28.73 3.75
N ILE A 308 -16.41 -28.19 3.56
CA ILE A 308 -15.16 -28.95 3.45
C ILE A 308 -14.26 -28.56 4.61
N ILE A 309 -14.06 -29.46 5.57
CA ILE A 309 -13.37 -29.14 6.83
C ILE A 309 -12.35 -30.18 7.29
N ASN A 310 -11.18 -29.74 7.75
CA ASN A 310 -10.15 -30.62 8.35
C ASN A 310 -9.69 -31.76 7.42
N ASN A 311 -9.71 -31.59 6.11
CA ASN A 311 -9.21 -32.62 5.18
C ASN A 311 -7.71 -32.44 4.93
N ILE A 312 -7.00 -33.54 4.76
CA ILE A 312 -5.59 -33.60 4.36
C ILE A 312 -5.57 -33.99 2.88
N VAL A 313 -5.05 -33.12 2.02
CA VAL A 313 -5.15 -33.31 0.56
C VAL A 313 -3.77 -33.16 -0.10
N GLY A 314 -3.31 -34.22 -0.76
CA GLY A 314 -2.06 -34.21 -1.54
C GLY A 314 -0.78 -34.47 -0.72
N VAL A 315 -0.91 -34.90 0.54
CA VAL A 315 0.21 -35.24 1.44
C VAL A 315 -0.07 -36.54 2.19
N ASP A 316 0.96 -37.11 2.82
CA ASP A 316 0.87 -38.31 3.65
C ASP A 316 0.14 -38.07 4.99
N ARG A 317 -0.14 -39.15 5.74
CA ARG A 317 -0.88 -39.07 7.02
C ARG A 317 -0.22 -38.16 8.06
N LYS A 318 1.11 -38.06 8.05
CA LYS A 318 1.87 -37.23 8.99
C LYS A 318 2.13 -35.82 8.46
N THR A 319 1.67 -35.51 7.24
CA THR A 319 1.90 -34.26 6.52
C THR A 319 3.37 -33.87 6.40
N ARG A 320 4.25 -34.84 6.16
CA ARG A 320 5.70 -34.67 6.02
C ARG A 320 6.24 -35.09 4.65
N LYS A 321 5.43 -35.78 3.85
CA LYS A 321 5.78 -36.25 2.51
C LYS A 321 4.68 -35.85 1.53
N PRO A 322 5.01 -35.16 0.42
CA PRO A 322 4.05 -34.93 -0.66
C PRO A 322 3.58 -36.26 -1.26
N LEU A 323 2.27 -36.41 -1.40
CA LEU A 323 1.59 -37.48 -2.14
C LEU A 323 0.60 -36.80 -3.10
N PRO A 324 1.13 -36.05 -4.09
CA PRO A 324 0.36 -35.01 -4.76
C PRO A 324 -0.84 -35.59 -5.51
N ASN A 325 -1.95 -34.88 -5.45
CA ASN A 325 -2.97 -34.97 -6.49
C ASN A 325 -2.56 -34.05 -7.66
N GLN A 326 -3.25 -34.09 -8.79
CA GLN A 326 -3.03 -33.08 -9.85
C GLN A 326 -3.41 -31.67 -9.36
N ASN A 327 -4.48 -31.57 -8.58
CA ASN A 327 -4.94 -30.32 -7.96
C ASN A 327 -5.43 -30.63 -6.53
N GLY A 328 -5.37 -29.65 -5.62
CA GLY A 328 -5.86 -29.81 -4.24
C GLY A 328 -7.38 -29.86 -4.15
N ILE A 329 -7.98 -28.74 -3.75
CA ILE A 329 -9.43 -28.55 -3.65
C ILE A 329 -9.87 -27.59 -4.77
N ARG A 330 -10.85 -28.00 -5.58
CA ARG A 330 -11.44 -27.17 -6.64
C ARG A 330 -12.93 -26.96 -6.42
N LEU A 331 -13.41 -25.73 -6.53
CA LEU A 331 -14.76 -25.33 -6.15
C LEU A 331 -15.47 -24.58 -7.25
N ASN A 332 -16.70 -24.98 -7.53
CA ASN A 332 -17.67 -24.31 -8.37
C ASN A 332 -19.02 -24.30 -7.64
N GLY A 333 -19.93 -23.40 -8.00
CA GLY A 333 -21.22 -23.27 -7.31
C GLY A 333 -21.30 -22.05 -6.41
N ALA A 334 -21.94 -22.18 -5.24
CA ALA A 334 -22.08 -21.05 -4.31
C ALA A 334 -22.26 -21.48 -2.84
N ASP A 335 -22.07 -20.52 -1.93
CA ASP A 335 -22.34 -20.65 -0.50
C ASP A 335 -21.48 -21.73 0.20
N HIS A 336 -20.27 -21.96 -0.29
CA HIS A 336 -19.39 -23.00 0.25
C HIS A 336 -18.60 -22.53 1.47
N ILE A 337 -18.27 -23.49 2.33
CA ILE A 337 -17.48 -23.24 3.54
C ILE A 337 -16.26 -24.15 3.55
N ILE A 338 -15.06 -23.56 3.49
CA ILE A 338 -13.79 -24.27 3.35
C ILE A 338 -12.94 -23.90 4.56
N LYS A 339 -12.82 -24.84 5.50
CA LYS A 339 -12.20 -24.55 6.81
C LYS A 339 -11.11 -25.53 7.19
N ARG A 340 -9.96 -25.05 7.67
CA ARG A 340 -8.95 -25.91 8.32
C ARG A 340 -8.46 -27.11 7.49
N ASN A 341 -8.49 -26.99 6.16
CA ASN A 341 -7.93 -28.01 5.28
C ASN A 341 -6.43 -27.78 5.07
N ILE A 342 -5.70 -28.84 4.74
CA ILE A 342 -4.32 -28.79 4.29
C ILE A 342 -4.33 -29.09 2.80
N ALA A 343 -4.38 -28.05 1.97
CA ALA A 343 -4.55 -28.16 0.52
C ALA A 343 -4.32 -26.81 -0.19
N GLY A 344 -3.81 -26.85 -1.43
CA GLY A 344 -4.04 -25.74 -2.37
C GLY A 344 -5.53 -25.63 -2.73
N ILE A 345 -6.04 -24.41 -2.89
CA ILE A 345 -7.46 -24.15 -3.14
C ILE A 345 -7.63 -23.35 -4.44
N SER A 346 -8.50 -23.82 -5.33
CA SER A 346 -8.97 -23.07 -6.49
C SER A 346 -10.49 -22.93 -6.44
N THR A 347 -11.02 -21.73 -6.67
CA THR A 347 -12.45 -21.47 -6.58
C THR A 347 -12.97 -20.54 -7.66
N SER A 348 -14.14 -20.89 -8.19
CA SER A 348 -15.06 -20.00 -8.88
C SER A 348 -16.44 -19.99 -8.23
N ALA A 349 -16.52 -20.44 -6.97
CA ALA A 349 -17.77 -20.54 -6.24
C ALA A 349 -18.06 -19.23 -5.51
N ASN A 350 -19.15 -18.55 -5.89
CA ASN A 350 -19.59 -17.30 -5.27
C ASN A 350 -19.96 -17.51 -3.80
N THR A 351 -20.03 -16.42 -3.03
CA THR A 351 -20.45 -16.43 -1.62
C THR A 351 -19.70 -17.42 -0.72
N THR A 352 -18.49 -17.81 -1.14
CA THR A 352 -17.66 -18.80 -0.46
C THR A 352 -16.86 -18.17 0.67
N VAL A 353 -16.77 -18.87 1.79
CA VAL A 353 -15.90 -18.53 2.93
C VAL A 353 -14.73 -19.50 3.01
N ILE A 354 -13.50 -18.97 2.96
CA ILE A 354 -12.25 -19.73 3.07
C ILE A 354 -11.51 -19.25 4.31
N GLU A 355 -11.48 -20.03 5.39
CA GLU A 355 -10.83 -19.63 6.65
C GLU A 355 -10.04 -20.77 7.32
N GLY A 356 -9.00 -20.43 8.07
CA GLY A 356 -8.24 -21.39 8.88
C GLY A 356 -7.47 -22.46 8.10
N ASN A 357 -7.37 -22.39 6.77
CA ASN A 357 -6.69 -23.40 5.96
C ASN A 357 -5.16 -23.23 6.02
N ILE A 358 -4.43 -24.34 5.89
CA ILE A 358 -2.97 -24.35 5.79
C ILE A 358 -2.59 -24.72 4.36
N ILE A 359 -1.77 -23.90 3.72
CA ILE A 359 -1.49 -24.00 2.29
C ILE A 359 0.01 -23.87 2.04
N GLY A 360 0.57 -24.88 1.35
CA GLY A 360 2.01 -24.98 1.03
C GLY A 360 2.91 -25.36 2.22
N LEU A 361 2.33 -25.64 3.38
CA LEU A 361 3.01 -26.06 4.61
C LEU A 361 2.44 -27.38 5.17
N ASP A 362 3.13 -27.97 6.14
CA ASP A 362 2.66 -29.14 6.90
C ASP A 362 1.52 -28.81 7.88
N SER A 363 0.95 -29.83 8.54
CA SER A 363 -0.12 -29.67 9.55
C SER A 363 0.27 -28.84 10.77
N THR A 364 1.57 -28.65 11.04
CA THR A 364 2.03 -27.74 12.09
C THR A 364 2.16 -26.29 11.61
N ALA A 365 1.95 -26.04 10.32
CA ALA A 365 2.14 -24.75 9.65
C ALA A 365 3.58 -24.21 9.81
N ARG A 366 4.58 -25.10 9.78
CA ARG A 366 6.00 -24.73 9.95
C ARG A 366 6.91 -25.27 8.87
N ILE A 367 6.66 -26.47 8.37
CA ILE A 367 7.55 -27.14 7.42
C ILE A 367 7.06 -26.84 6.00
N PRO A 368 7.92 -26.29 5.11
CA PRO A 368 7.60 -26.13 3.69
C PRO A 368 7.24 -27.46 3.03
N MET A 369 6.11 -27.50 2.36
CA MET A 369 5.65 -28.64 1.56
C MET A 369 5.60 -28.31 0.07
N GLY A 370 5.46 -27.04 -0.28
CA GLY A 370 5.21 -26.64 -1.67
C GLY A 370 3.77 -26.95 -2.09
N ASN A 371 3.27 -26.24 -3.10
CA ASN A 371 2.03 -26.63 -3.76
C ASN A 371 2.08 -26.56 -5.30
N GLY A 372 3.22 -26.19 -5.90
CA GLY A 372 3.40 -26.16 -7.34
C GLY A 372 2.65 -25.04 -8.08
N SER A 373 1.95 -24.14 -7.39
CA SER A 373 1.13 -23.08 -8.00
C SER A 373 0.84 -21.94 -7.01
N HIS A 374 -0.31 -21.28 -7.11
CA HIS A 374 -0.82 -20.31 -6.13
C HIS A 374 -1.41 -21.00 -4.91
N GLY A 375 -1.37 -20.37 -3.74
CA GLY A 375 -2.02 -20.89 -2.54
C GLY A 375 -3.55 -20.98 -2.68
N ILE A 376 -4.18 -19.81 -2.85
CA ILE A 376 -5.62 -19.66 -3.12
C ILE A 376 -5.81 -18.97 -4.47
N HIS A 377 -6.36 -19.68 -5.44
CA HIS A 377 -6.63 -19.17 -6.80
C HIS A 377 -8.12 -18.93 -7.03
N CYS A 378 -8.52 -17.67 -7.11
CA CYS A 378 -9.90 -17.25 -7.32
C CYS A 378 -10.14 -16.76 -8.75
N THR A 379 -11.17 -17.29 -9.39
CA THR A 379 -11.60 -16.92 -10.75
C THR A 379 -13.11 -16.73 -10.79
N PHE A 380 -13.60 -15.68 -11.42
CA PHE A 380 -15.03 -15.33 -11.53
C PHE A 380 -15.77 -15.22 -10.19
N LEU A 381 -15.02 -14.92 -9.13
CA LEU A 381 -15.52 -14.93 -7.76
C LEU A 381 -16.35 -13.68 -7.47
N SER A 382 -17.47 -13.84 -6.78
CA SER A 382 -18.23 -12.72 -6.22
C SER A 382 -18.76 -12.97 -4.82
N ASP A 383 -18.87 -11.89 -4.05
CA ASP A 383 -19.47 -11.84 -2.70
C ASP A 383 -18.81 -12.80 -1.70
N ALA A 384 -17.50 -13.01 -1.81
CA ALA A 384 -16.75 -14.03 -1.08
C ALA A 384 -15.83 -13.45 0.00
N VAL A 385 -15.48 -14.28 0.99
CA VAL A 385 -14.55 -13.92 2.06
C VAL A 385 -13.39 -14.91 2.12
N ILE A 386 -12.17 -14.40 1.97
CA ILE A 386 -10.93 -15.14 2.17
C ILE A 386 -10.36 -14.70 3.51
N GLY A 387 -10.75 -15.42 4.54
CA GLY A 387 -10.54 -15.03 5.93
C GLY A 387 -11.74 -15.38 6.82
N PRO A 388 -11.59 -15.24 8.13
CA PRO A 388 -12.68 -15.42 9.08
C PRO A 388 -13.81 -14.39 8.89
N VAL A 389 -15.05 -14.88 8.99
CA VAL A 389 -16.28 -14.05 9.03
C VAL A 389 -16.72 -13.69 10.45
N SER A 390 -16.08 -14.26 11.46
CA SER A 390 -16.33 -14.02 12.89
C SER A 390 -15.02 -13.75 13.62
N ALA A 391 -15.05 -12.97 14.70
CA ALA A 391 -13.86 -12.66 15.51
C ALA A 391 -13.12 -13.92 16.03
N ASP A 392 -13.86 -15.00 16.30
CA ASP A 392 -13.28 -16.28 16.76
C ASP A 392 -12.80 -17.19 15.61
N GLY A 393 -12.84 -16.70 14.37
CA GLY A 393 -12.42 -17.46 13.20
C GLY A 393 -10.90 -17.56 13.09
N TYR A 394 -10.42 -18.60 12.41
CA TYR A 394 -8.99 -18.87 12.27
C TYR A 394 -8.46 -18.26 10.97
N TRP A 395 -7.23 -17.78 11.00
CA TRP A 395 -6.55 -17.19 9.86
C TRP A 395 -6.11 -18.28 8.88
N ASN A 396 -6.16 -18.03 7.57
CA ASN A 396 -5.47 -18.92 6.64
C ASN A 396 -3.96 -18.71 6.79
N VAL A 397 -3.18 -19.80 6.78
CA VAL A 397 -1.72 -19.79 6.82
C VAL A 397 -1.22 -20.25 5.45
N ILE A 398 -0.62 -19.34 4.70
CA ILE A 398 -0.31 -19.52 3.28
C ILE A 398 1.17 -19.22 3.08
N GLY A 399 1.97 -20.24 2.76
CA GLY A 399 3.40 -20.04 2.57
C GLY A 399 4.03 -21.11 1.71
N SER A 400 5.23 -20.82 1.19
CA SER A 400 6.02 -21.75 0.37
C SER A 400 5.29 -22.26 -0.88
N ASN A 401 4.36 -21.48 -1.44
CA ASN A 401 3.75 -21.78 -2.73
C ASN A 401 4.70 -21.33 -3.87
N ASP A 402 4.67 -21.99 -5.02
CA ASP A 402 5.60 -21.70 -6.13
C ASP A 402 5.27 -20.37 -6.83
N GLU A 403 4.02 -19.90 -6.70
CA GLU A 403 3.55 -18.62 -7.24
C GLU A 403 3.09 -17.66 -6.14
N SER A 404 1.98 -16.93 -6.34
CA SER A 404 1.42 -16.01 -5.32
C SER A 404 0.68 -16.74 -4.20
N GLY A 405 0.64 -16.15 -3.01
CA GLY A 405 -0.16 -16.68 -1.89
C GLY A 405 -1.65 -16.71 -2.21
N ILE A 406 -2.23 -15.56 -2.50
CA ILE A 406 -3.62 -15.40 -2.94
C ILE A 406 -3.63 -14.69 -4.29
N ILE A 407 -4.42 -15.20 -5.24
CA ILE A 407 -4.63 -14.55 -6.54
C ILE A 407 -6.12 -14.38 -6.84
N LEU A 408 -6.52 -13.16 -7.21
CA LEU A 408 -7.85 -12.79 -7.68
C LEU A 408 -7.76 -12.49 -9.18
N ALA A 409 -8.15 -13.46 -10.01
CA ALA A 409 -7.87 -13.48 -11.44
C ALA A 409 -9.09 -13.86 -12.29
N SER A 410 -9.86 -12.87 -12.72
CA SER A 410 -10.73 -12.97 -13.91
C SER A 410 -11.37 -11.62 -14.22
N SER A 411 -11.99 -11.52 -15.39
CA SER A 411 -12.95 -10.44 -15.61
C SER A 411 -14.19 -10.58 -14.72
N GLY A 412 -14.77 -9.46 -14.29
CA GLY A 412 -16.02 -9.38 -13.53
C GLY A 412 -15.95 -9.80 -12.05
N LEU A 413 -14.77 -10.15 -11.52
CA LEU A 413 -14.58 -10.49 -10.11
C LEU A 413 -14.95 -9.29 -9.23
N SER A 414 -15.82 -9.48 -8.23
CA SER A 414 -16.25 -8.35 -7.41
C SER A 414 -16.73 -8.67 -6.01
N ASN A 415 -16.71 -7.68 -5.10
CA ASN A 415 -17.19 -7.81 -3.72
C ASN A 415 -16.47 -8.93 -2.96
N VAL A 416 -15.13 -8.90 -2.97
CA VAL A 416 -14.32 -9.90 -2.26
C VAL A 416 -13.60 -9.24 -1.10
N ARG A 417 -13.71 -9.85 0.09
CA ARG A 417 -12.99 -9.43 1.29
C ARG A 417 -11.85 -10.39 1.58
N VAL A 418 -10.62 -9.91 1.55
CA VAL A 418 -9.41 -10.67 1.91
C VAL A 418 -8.94 -10.17 3.27
N THR A 419 -9.16 -10.97 4.31
CA THR A 419 -9.01 -10.51 5.69
C THR A 419 -8.32 -11.50 6.60
N HIS A 420 -7.53 -11.03 7.57
CA HIS A 420 -6.95 -11.87 8.62
C HIS A 420 -6.29 -13.16 8.05
N ASN A 421 -5.43 -12.97 7.05
CA ASN A 421 -4.59 -14.05 6.49
C ASN A 421 -3.14 -13.84 6.92
N LEU A 422 -2.44 -14.95 7.17
CA LEU A 422 -1.01 -14.99 7.36
C LEU A 422 -0.36 -15.52 6.08
N ILE A 423 0.33 -14.63 5.36
CA ILE A 423 0.81 -14.89 4.00
C ILE A 423 2.33 -14.71 3.95
N GLY A 424 3.04 -15.82 3.76
CA GLY A 424 4.49 -15.82 3.67
C GLY A 424 5.20 -16.09 5.00
N SER A 425 4.53 -16.72 5.97
CA SER A 425 5.13 -17.06 7.26
C SER A 425 4.60 -18.37 7.83
N THR A 426 5.13 -18.77 8.98
CA THR A 426 4.63 -19.85 9.84
C THR A 426 3.47 -19.35 10.70
N PHE A 427 2.68 -20.26 11.28
CA PHE A 427 1.57 -19.86 12.16
C PHE A 427 2.00 -19.05 13.39
N GLN A 428 3.22 -19.23 13.89
CA GLN A 428 3.77 -18.48 15.02
C GLN A 428 4.30 -17.09 14.65
N MET A 429 4.27 -16.70 13.37
CA MET A 429 4.84 -15.43 12.90
C MET A 429 6.35 -15.32 13.22
N ASP A 430 7.06 -16.46 13.25
CA ASP A 430 8.45 -16.59 13.73
C ASP A 430 9.46 -16.88 12.61
N SER A 431 9.02 -17.11 11.37
CA SER A 431 9.90 -17.50 10.27
C SER A 431 9.31 -17.22 8.89
N ALA A 432 10.16 -16.88 7.92
CA ALA A 432 9.78 -16.63 6.53
C ALA A 432 9.36 -17.94 5.85
N ARG A 433 8.20 -17.92 5.20
CA ARG A 433 7.72 -18.99 4.31
C ARG A 433 7.23 -18.35 3.02
N ALA A 434 8.10 -17.56 2.41
CA ALA A 434 7.79 -16.75 1.24
C ALA A 434 7.16 -17.58 0.11
N ASN A 435 6.11 -17.03 -0.49
CA ASN A 435 5.56 -17.52 -1.74
C ASN A 435 6.44 -17.04 -2.90
N GLY A 436 6.57 -17.82 -3.97
CA GLY A 436 7.50 -17.58 -5.08
C GLY A 436 7.21 -16.33 -5.92
N LYS A 437 6.04 -15.71 -5.76
CA LYS A 437 5.69 -14.40 -6.33
C LYS A 437 5.12 -13.47 -5.25
N ASN A 438 3.93 -12.90 -5.46
CA ASN A 438 3.35 -11.88 -4.58
C ASN A 438 2.61 -12.52 -3.39
N GLY A 439 2.42 -11.77 -2.30
CA GLY A 439 1.53 -12.18 -1.23
C GLY A 439 0.08 -12.27 -1.71
N ILE A 440 -0.47 -11.13 -2.14
CA ILE A 440 -1.79 -11.01 -2.76
C ILE A 440 -1.63 -10.42 -4.16
N HIS A 441 -2.25 -11.02 -5.17
CA HIS A 441 -2.21 -10.55 -6.54
C HIS A 441 -3.61 -10.35 -7.12
N ILE A 442 -3.93 -9.13 -7.55
CA ILE A 442 -5.20 -8.76 -8.18
C ILE A 442 -4.98 -8.44 -9.65
N LEU A 443 -5.79 -9.05 -10.51
CA LEU A 443 -5.68 -8.96 -11.97
C LEU A 443 -7.00 -8.50 -12.62
N TYR A 444 -6.90 -8.16 -13.90
CA TYR A 444 -8.03 -7.83 -14.80
C TYR A 444 -8.82 -6.59 -14.37
N ASP A 445 -10.14 -6.69 -14.19
CA ASP A 445 -11.04 -5.58 -13.81
C ASP A 445 -11.74 -5.84 -12.47
N ALA A 446 -11.06 -6.56 -11.58
CA ALA A 446 -11.55 -6.85 -10.25
C ALA A 446 -11.99 -5.56 -9.52
N ARG A 447 -13.19 -5.54 -8.96
CA ARG A 447 -13.77 -4.34 -8.35
C ARG A 447 -14.41 -4.57 -6.99
N ASN A 448 -14.43 -3.55 -6.14
CA ASN A 448 -14.97 -3.65 -4.78
C ASN A 448 -14.24 -4.75 -3.98
N ILE A 449 -12.93 -4.59 -3.84
CA ILE A 449 -12.09 -5.55 -3.09
C ILE A 449 -11.59 -4.87 -1.82
N ASP A 450 -11.88 -5.45 -0.67
CA ASP A 450 -11.38 -4.97 0.61
C ASP A 450 -10.29 -5.95 1.10
N ILE A 451 -9.04 -5.48 1.17
CA ILE A 451 -7.89 -6.20 1.71
C ILE A 451 -7.58 -5.61 3.08
N GLU A 452 -7.94 -6.30 4.16
CA GLU A 452 -7.89 -5.74 5.51
C GLU A 452 -7.26 -6.68 6.55
N ASP A 453 -6.47 -6.13 7.48
CA ASP A 453 -5.94 -6.88 8.64
C ASP A 453 -5.14 -8.15 8.27
N ASN A 454 -4.45 -8.18 7.12
CA ASN A 454 -3.59 -9.30 6.75
C ASN A 454 -2.16 -9.10 7.27
N TYR A 455 -1.52 -10.20 7.69
CA TYR A 455 -0.10 -10.24 8.02
C TYR A 455 0.68 -10.84 6.85
N ILE A 456 1.44 -10.00 6.15
CA ILE A 456 2.14 -10.33 4.91
C ILE A 456 3.64 -10.03 5.09
N PRO A 457 4.39 -10.84 5.84
CA PRO A 457 5.77 -10.49 6.20
C PRO A 457 6.83 -10.83 5.14
N SER A 458 6.63 -11.83 4.27
CA SER A 458 7.65 -12.16 3.27
C SER A 458 7.11 -12.85 2.03
N ASN A 459 7.49 -12.40 0.84
CA ASN A 459 7.20 -13.01 -0.45
C ASN A 459 8.33 -12.68 -1.43
N TRP A 460 8.55 -13.49 -2.47
CA TRP A 460 9.64 -13.24 -3.43
C TRP A 460 9.34 -12.06 -4.37
N GLY A 461 8.08 -11.68 -4.56
CA GLY A 461 7.63 -10.49 -5.29
C GLY A 461 7.11 -9.39 -4.36
N ASP A 462 6.04 -8.72 -4.78
CA ASP A 462 5.37 -7.68 -3.99
C ASP A 462 4.57 -8.26 -2.82
N GLY A 463 4.39 -7.50 -1.73
CA GLY A 463 3.44 -7.86 -0.68
C GLY A 463 2.01 -7.94 -1.24
N ILE A 464 1.56 -6.86 -1.87
CA ILE A 464 0.28 -6.75 -2.58
C ILE A 464 0.53 -6.16 -3.97
N ARG A 465 0.11 -6.86 -5.02
CA ARG A 465 0.18 -6.40 -6.40
C ARG A 465 -1.21 -6.24 -6.99
N ILE A 466 -1.46 -5.09 -7.61
CA ILE A 466 -2.69 -4.80 -8.36
C ILE A 466 -2.29 -4.41 -9.77
N GLU A 467 -2.67 -5.22 -10.76
CA GLU A 467 -2.34 -4.91 -12.14
C GLU A 467 -3.41 -5.29 -13.16
N ARG A 468 -3.54 -4.50 -14.23
CA ARG A 468 -4.29 -4.92 -15.41
C ARG A 468 -3.35 -5.61 -16.41
N ASN A 469 -3.55 -6.92 -16.62
CA ASN A 469 -2.71 -7.71 -17.53
C ASN A 469 -3.19 -7.73 -19.00
N VAL A 470 -4.41 -7.28 -19.30
CA VAL A 470 -4.96 -7.31 -20.68
C VAL A 470 -5.56 -5.96 -21.08
N VAL A 471 -5.03 -5.38 -22.15
CA VAL A 471 -5.73 -4.33 -22.92
C VAL A 471 -6.65 -5.07 -23.90
N ILE A 472 -7.92 -5.24 -23.57
CA ILE A 472 -8.87 -5.73 -24.58
C ILE A 472 -9.19 -4.55 -25.50
N PHE A 473 -8.64 -4.58 -26.72
CA PHE A 473 -9.09 -3.72 -27.81
C PHE A 473 -10.45 -4.24 -28.30
N LEU A 474 -11.51 -4.01 -27.52
CA LEU A 474 -12.87 -4.20 -28.00
C LEU A 474 -13.17 -3.02 -28.92
N ASP A 475 -13.05 -3.25 -30.22
CA ASP A 475 -13.48 -2.39 -31.32
C ASP A 475 -12.87 -0.96 -31.35
N PRO A 476 -12.04 -0.62 -32.35
CA PRO A 476 -11.49 0.74 -32.52
C PRO A 476 -12.56 1.83 -32.76
N LYS A 477 -13.83 1.46 -32.95
CA LYS A 477 -14.97 2.39 -33.10
C LYS A 477 -15.75 2.62 -31.80
N THR A 478 -15.54 1.80 -30.77
CA THR A 478 -16.06 2.06 -29.43
C THR A 478 -14.96 2.66 -28.56
N PRO A 479 -15.23 3.71 -27.76
CA PRO A 479 -14.26 4.18 -26.80
C PRO A 479 -13.85 2.99 -25.91
N PRO A 480 -12.54 2.74 -25.70
CA PRO A 480 -12.11 1.61 -24.90
C PRO A 480 -12.80 1.68 -23.55
N ILE A 481 -13.62 0.69 -23.22
CA ILE A 481 -14.09 0.51 -21.86
C ILE A 481 -12.86 0.04 -21.09
N TYR A 482 -12.13 0.97 -20.48
CA TYR A 482 -10.97 0.67 -19.65
C TYR A 482 -11.46 -0.02 -18.38
N GLN A 483 -11.77 -1.31 -18.47
CA GLN A 483 -12.04 -2.14 -17.31
C GLN A 483 -10.68 -2.38 -16.61
N ARG A 484 -10.42 -1.55 -15.59
CA ARG A 484 -9.24 -1.58 -14.73
C ARG A 484 -9.64 -2.12 -13.35
N PRO A 485 -8.71 -2.70 -12.57
CA PRO A 485 -9.00 -2.99 -11.17
C PRO A 485 -9.40 -1.69 -10.49
N SER A 486 -10.54 -1.69 -9.78
CA SER A 486 -11.09 -0.44 -9.24
C SER A 486 -11.86 -0.57 -7.95
N ASN A 487 -11.93 0.51 -7.18
CA ASN A 487 -12.56 0.53 -5.86
C ASN A 487 -11.97 -0.58 -4.95
N ILE A 488 -10.65 -0.54 -4.78
CA ILE A 488 -9.90 -1.49 -3.95
C ILE A 488 -9.40 -0.74 -2.71
N ARG A 489 -9.69 -1.27 -1.53
CA ARG A 489 -9.22 -0.73 -0.25
C ARG A 489 -8.19 -1.67 0.35
N ILE A 490 -7.02 -1.14 0.68
CA ILE A 490 -5.94 -1.83 1.37
C ILE A 490 -5.84 -1.17 2.74
N THR A 491 -6.37 -1.82 3.79
CA THR A 491 -6.57 -1.21 5.09
C THR A 491 -5.93 -2.01 6.23
N ALA A 492 -5.18 -1.37 7.12
CA ALA A 492 -4.69 -2.01 8.36
C ALA A 492 -3.88 -3.32 8.16
N ASN A 493 -3.25 -3.49 6.99
CA ASN A 493 -2.37 -4.63 6.75
C ASN A 493 -0.98 -4.37 7.32
N LEU A 494 -0.32 -5.45 7.72
CA LEU A 494 1.04 -5.46 8.22
C LEU A 494 1.95 -6.14 7.19
N ILE A 495 2.70 -5.33 6.44
CA ILE A 495 3.43 -5.74 5.24
C ILE A 495 4.94 -5.60 5.47
N GLY A 496 5.64 -6.71 5.38
CA GLY A 496 7.11 -6.79 5.49
C GLY A 496 7.66 -6.59 6.91
N TYR A 497 6.77 -6.60 7.90
CA TYR A 497 7.10 -6.48 9.31
C TYR A 497 7.38 -7.85 9.95
N ALA A 498 8.41 -7.91 10.79
CA ALA A 498 8.76 -9.09 11.57
C ALA A 498 8.63 -8.82 13.08
N THR A 499 8.12 -9.80 13.83
CA THR A 499 7.92 -9.67 15.28
C THR A 499 9.20 -9.92 16.10
N ASN A 500 10.29 -10.38 15.48
CA ASN A 500 11.58 -10.64 16.13
C ASN A 500 12.79 -10.53 15.17
N ALA A 501 13.97 -10.23 15.73
CA ALA A 501 15.21 -9.97 14.98
C ALA A 501 15.78 -11.18 14.24
N ASP A 502 15.52 -12.38 14.77
CA ASP A 502 16.03 -13.62 14.19
C ASP A 502 15.22 -14.07 12.97
N SER A 503 14.00 -13.54 12.82
CA SER A 503 13.16 -13.72 11.65
C SER A 503 13.48 -12.66 10.60
N VAL A 504 14.46 -12.96 9.74
CA VAL A 504 14.71 -12.16 8.54
C VAL A 504 13.52 -12.35 7.58
N LEU A 505 12.58 -11.42 7.58
CA LEU A 505 11.37 -11.43 6.74
C LEU A 505 11.44 -10.24 5.77
N PHE A 506 11.48 -10.49 4.47
CA PHE A 506 11.50 -9.43 3.46
C PHE A 506 10.58 -9.77 2.29
N HIS A 507 10.05 -8.73 1.63
CA HIS A 507 9.51 -8.84 0.27
C HIS A 507 10.62 -8.61 -0.74
N GLY A 508 10.67 -9.44 -1.78
CA GLY A 508 11.67 -9.33 -2.85
C GLY A 508 11.49 -8.10 -3.74
N GLU A 509 10.34 -7.42 -3.68
CA GLU A 509 10.06 -6.16 -4.40
C GLU A 509 9.38 -5.09 -3.51
N ASN A 510 8.21 -4.55 -3.89
CA ASN A 510 7.53 -3.48 -3.17
C ASN A 510 6.59 -4.03 -2.08
N GLY A 511 6.22 -3.17 -1.13
CA GLY A 511 5.16 -3.52 -0.18
C GLY A 511 3.80 -3.60 -0.88
N VAL A 512 3.44 -2.53 -1.59
CA VAL A 512 2.24 -2.45 -2.43
C VAL A 512 2.61 -1.92 -3.81
N SER A 513 2.23 -2.61 -4.89
CA SER A 513 2.42 -2.17 -6.28
C SER A 513 1.08 -2.02 -7.00
N ILE A 514 0.87 -0.86 -7.64
CA ILE A 514 -0.36 -0.49 -8.35
C ILE A 514 -0.01 -0.12 -9.80
N LEU A 515 -0.53 -0.89 -10.75
CA LEU A 515 -0.21 -0.77 -12.17
C LEU A 515 -1.48 -0.80 -13.04
N ASN A 516 -1.76 0.28 -13.77
CA ASN A 516 -2.95 0.41 -14.63
C ASN A 516 -4.28 0.22 -13.88
N ALA A 517 -4.40 0.76 -12.66
CA ALA A 517 -5.58 0.61 -11.79
C ALA A 517 -6.24 1.97 -11.45
N ASP A 518 -7.48 1.94 -10.97
CA ASP A 518 -8.27 3.14 -10.71
C ASP A 518 -8.86 3.11 -9.30
N SER A 519 -9.06 4.25 -8.63
CA SER A 519 -9.83 4.31 -7.38
C SER A 519 -9.29 3.34 -6.31
N ILE A 520 -8.02 3.49 -5.94
CA ILE A 520 -7.33 2.63 -4.96
C ILE A 520 -7.10 3.42 -3.67
N PHE A 521 -7.43 2.83 -2.53
CA PHE A 521 -7.33 3.48 -1.21
C PHE A 521 -6.40 2.66 -0.31
N ILE A 522 -5.24 3.21 0.05
CA ILE A 522 -4.26 2.60 0.96
C ILE A 522 -4.30 3.35 2.28
N GLU A 523 -4.83 2.73 3.33
CA GLU A 523 -5.07 3.38 4.62
C GLU A 523 -4.60 2.56 5.83
N ARG A 524 -3.99 3.19 6.84
CA ARG A 524 -3.67 2.54 8.14
C ARG A 524 -2.76 1.32 8.06
N ASN A 525 -2.04 1.11 6.96
CA ASN A 525 -1.11 0.00 6.82
C ASN A 525 0.24 0.33 7.45
N ILE A 526 0.97 -0.71 7.87
CA ILE A 526 2.39 -0.64 8.21
C ILE A 526 3.15 -1.34 7.09
N ILE A 527 4.01 -0.61 6.39
CA ILE A 527 4.73 -1.08 5.20
C ILE A 527 6.23 -0.84 5.40
N THR A 528 6.96 -1.91 5.69
CA THR A 528 8.36 -1.87 6.10
C THR A 528 9.11 -3.06 5.49
N GLY A 529 10.45 -3.10 5.56
CA GLY A 529 11.23 -4.29 5.20
C GLY A 529 11.11 -4.75 3.74
N CYS A 530 10.70 -3.88 2.82
CA CYS A 530 10.63 -4.19 1.39
C CYS A 530 11.99 -3.91 0.74
N THR A 531 12.45 -4.73 -0.22
CA THR A 531 13.74 -4.48 -0.90
C THR A 531 13.66 -3.31 -1.91
N PHE A 532 12.46 -2.95 -2.38
CA PHE A 532 12.19 -1.80 -3.23
C PHE A 532 11.42 -0.71 -2.47
N ASN A 533 10.31 -0.21 -3.02
CA ASN A 533 9.55 0.88 -2.43
C ASN A 533 8.55 0.35 -1.41
N GLY A 534 8.13 1.18 -0.47
CA GLY A 534 6.97 0.87 0.35
C GLY A 534 5.72 0.74 -0.53
N VAL A 535 5.41 1.80 -1.28
CA VAL A 535 4.28 1.86 -2.22
C VAL A 535 4.77 2.30 -3.60
N GLN A 536 4.46 1.53 -4.64
CA GLN A 536 4.66 1.90 -6.04
C GLN A 536 3.31 2.16 -6.72
N ILE A 537 3.20 3.27 -7.43
CA ILE A 537 2.03 3.69 -8.20
C ILE A 537 2.51 4.07 -9.60
N ALA A 538 2.29 3.21 -10.60
CA ALA A 538 2.89 3.42 -11.91
C ALA A 538 1.94 3.29 -13.10
N ASN A 539 2.38 3.82 -14.24
CA ASN A 539 1.73 3.91 -15.55
C ASN A 539 0.64 4.99 -15.68
N ASP A 540 0.54 5.57 -16.88
CA ASP A 540 -0.38 6.66 -17.27
C ASP A 540 -1.88 6.35 -17.15
N SER A 541 -2.20 5.07 -17.10
CA SER A 541 -3.55 4.55 -16.92
C SER A 541 -3.95 4.48 -15.45
N THR A 542 -2.99 4.55 -14.51
CA THR A 542 -3.26 4.54 -13.08
C THR A 542 -3.75 5.90 -12.61
N ARG A 543 -4.88 5.92 -11.90
CA ARG A 543 -5.47 7.17 -11.42
C ARG A 543 -6.37 7.03 -10.19
N TYR A 544 -6.64 8.16 -9.52
CA TYR A 544 -7.47 8.23 -8.32
C TYR A 544 -6.96 7.30 -7.22
N VAL A 545 -5.67 7.39 -6.92
CA VAL A 545 -5.04 6.63 -5.83
C VAL A 545 -4.88 7.53 -4.61
N VAL A 546 -5.34 7.05 -3.45
CA VAL A 546 -5.21 7.74 -2.17
C VAL A 546 -4.36 6.90 -1.23
N VAL A 547 -3.28 7.46 -0.73
CA VAL A 547 -2.39 6.86 0.28
C VAL A 547 -2.46 7.74 1.51
N ARG A 548 -3.07 7.32 2.62
CA ARG A 548 -3.20 8.17 3.82
C ARG A 548 -3.15 7.39 5.13
N ASN A 549 -2.67 8.03 6.19
CA ASN A 549 -2.59 7.45 7.53
C ASN A 549 -1.83 6.11 7.58
N ASN A 550 -0.82 5.90 6.73
CA ASN A 550 0.03 4.71 6.76
C ASN A 550 1.36 5.02 7.46
N GLN A 551 1.96 3.99 8.06
CA GLN A 551 3.38 3.96 8.37
C GLN A 551 4.13 3.35 7.18
N ILE A 552 5.11 4.07 6.63
CA ILE A 552 5.90 3.62 5.49
C ILE A 552 7.40 3.81 5.76
N GLY A 553 8.09 2.69 5.91
CA GLY A 553 9.48 2.61 6.35
C GLY A 553 9.59 2.30 7.85
N ALA A 554 10.83 2.30 8.37
CA ALA A 554 11.09 1.71 9.68
C ALA A 554 10.47 2.48 10.84
N LEU A 555 9.89 1.74 11.79
CA LEU A 555 9.30 2.28 13.00
C LEU A 555 10.38 2.77 13.98
N GLU A 556 10.21 3.98 14.53
CA GLU A 556 11.14 4.58 15.50
C GLU A 556 11.32 3.74 16.78
N THR A 557 10.29 2.98 17.15
CA THR A 557 10.26 2.19 18.39
C THR A 557 10.74 0.76 18.23
N ASP A 558 10.99 0.31 16.99
CA ASP A 558 11.43 -1.06 16.75
C ASP A 558 12.92 -1.22 17.04
N PRO A 559 13.32 -2.31 17.74
CA PRO A 559 14.74 -2.60 18.01
C PRO A 559 15.55 -2.95 16.75
N ILE A 560 14.88 -3.15 15.61
CA ILE A 560 15.48 -3.48 14.32
C ILE A 560 14.95 -2.50 13.29
N THR A 561 15.85 -1.87 12.54
CA THR A 561 15.49 -0.88 11.53
C THR A 561 15.09 -1.58 10.23
N TRP A 562 13.81 -1.89 10.08
CA TRP A 562 13.25 -2.55 8.89
C TRP A 562 13.04 -1.58 7.72
N ASN A 563 14.09 -0.93 7.23
CA ASN A 563 13.97 0.09 6.18
C ASN A 563 13.45 -0.51 4.86
N ASN A 564 12.65 0.25 4.11
CA ASN A 564 12.43 -0.08 2.70
C ASN A 564 13.68 0.29 1.89
N GLY A 565 14.07 -0.55 0.93
CA GLY A 565 15.33 -0.43 0.17
C GLY A 565 15.35 0.69 -0.87
N ARG A 566 14.21 1.30 -1.18
CA ARG A 566 14.09 2.49 -2.05
C ARG A 566 13.20 3.55 -1.42
N SER A 567 12.30 4.17 -2.19
CA SER A 567 11.48 5.29 -1.75
C SER A 567 10.32 4.79 -0.89
N GLY A 568 9.84 5.62 0.04
CA GLY A 568 8.61 5.30 0.78
C GLY A 568 7.43 5.15 -0.16
N VAL A 569 7.15 6.20 -0.93
CA VAL A 569 6.16 6.20 -2.01
C VAL A 569 6.82 6.60 -3.33
N TYR A 570 6.64 5.79 -4.37
CA TYR A 570 7.14 6.04 -5.71
C TYR A 570 5.99 6.14 -6.70
N VAL A 571 5.86 7.27 -7.38
CA VAL A 571 4.82 7.55 -8.37
C VAL A 571 5.47 7.76 -9.73
N ASP A 572 5.10 6.95 -10.73
CA ASP A 572 5.74 6.87 -12.04
C ASP A 572 4.71 6.96 -13.17
N GLY A 573 4.62 8.11 -13.85
CA GLY A 573 3.66 8.35 -14.94
C GLY A 573 2.17 8.35 -14.56
N ALA A 574 1.80 7.97 -13.34
CA ALA A 574 0.43 7.93 -12.84
C ALA A 574 -0.16 9.34 -12.65
N LYS A 575 -1.49 9.43 -12.60
CA LYS A 575 -2.21 10.71 -12.50
C LYS A 575 -3.19 10.74 -11.34
N GLU A 576 -3.57 11.92 -10.85
CA GLU A 576 -4.62 12.05 -9.81
C GLU A 576 -4.31 11.20 -8.57
N VAL A 577 -3.14 11.40 -7.98
CA VAL A 577 -2.68 10.67 -6.79
C VAL A 577 -2.68 11.61 -5.59
N THR A 578 -3.26 11.20 -4.47
CA THR A 578 -3.22 11.94 -3.21
C THR A 578 -2.45 11.14 -2.17
N ILE A 579 -1.34 11.69 -1.68
CA ILE A 579 -0.52 11.14 -0.61
C ILE A 579 -0.75 12.04 0.59
N GLY A 580 -1.48 11.55 1.60
CA GLY A 580 -1.89 12.28 2.79
C GLY A 580 -3.35 12.73 2.71
N ASP A 581 -3.70 13.79 3.44
CA ASP A 581 -5.07 14.27 3.56
C ASP A 581 -5.14 15.81 3.49
N GLU A 582 -6.15 16.32 2.77
CA GLU A 582 -6.26 17.74 2.49
C GLU A 582 -6.70 18.57 3.70
N PHE A 583 -7.43 18.00 4.66
CA PHE A 583 -8.03 18.79 5.73
C PHE A 583 -7.61 18.32 7.12
N ASP A 584 -7.42 17.01 7.28
CA ASP A 584 -7.09 16.41 8.56
C ASP A 584 -5.62 16.01 8.60
N GLY A 585 -4.77 16.90 9.13
CA GLY A 585 -3.33 16.62 9.29
C GLY A 585 -3.02 15.38 10.13
N LYS A 586 -3.98 14.84 10.90
CA LYS A 586 -3.85 13.57 11.63
C LYS A 586 -3.98 12.34 10.74
N LYS A 587 -4.44 12.51 9.49
CA LYS A 587 -4.54 11.46 8.47
C LYS A 587 -3.38 11.49 7.48
N GLY A 588 -2.36 12.33 7.69
CA GLY A 588 -1.11 12.25 6.97
C GLY A 588 -0.43 10.89 7.14
N ASN A 589 0.39 10.47 6.16
CA ASN A 589 1.25 9.31 6.35
C ASN A 589 2.47 9.69 7.19
N ASN A 590 3.04 8.70 7.88
CA ASN A 590 4.39 8.76 8.45
C ASN A 590 5.34 8.01 7.51
N ILE A 591 6.13 8.75 6.73
CA ILE A 591 7.01 8.23 5.69
C ILE A 591 8.46 8.48 6.11
N GLU A 592 9.07 7.50 6.77
CA GLU A 592 10.35 7.71 7.43
C GLU A 592 11.31 6.54 7.28
N ARG A 593 12.61 6.83 7.35
CA ARG A 593 13.67 5.79 7.38
C ARG A 593 13.62 4.84 6.19
N ASN A 594 13.27 5.34 5.01
CA ASN A 594 13.44 4.63 3.75
C ASN A 594 14.85 4.89 3.21
N GLN A 595 15.44 3.95 2.47
CA GLN A 595 16.83 4.09 1.98
C GLN A 595 16.98 5.10 0.84
N TRP A 596 15.89 5.60 0.27
CA TRP A 596 15.89 6.60 -0.81
C TRP A 596 15.03 7.82 -0.45
N TRP A 597 14.10 8.26 -1.30
CA TRP A 597 13.26 9.43 -1.04
C TRP A 597 12.07 9.06 -0.16
N GLY A 598 11.54 9.99 0.62
CA GLY A 598 10.23 9.80 1.24
C GLY A 598 9.16 9.60 0.17
N VAL A 599 9.04 10.57 -0.73
CA VAL A 599 8.15 10.51 -1.90
C VAL A 599 8.94 10.88 -3.16
N GLN A 600 8.87 10.05 -4.19
CA GLN A 600 9.43 10.34 -5.49
C GLN A 600 8.34 10.33 -6.56
N VAL A 601 8.25 11.41 -7.33
CA VAL A 601 7.31 11.58 -8.44
C VAL A 601 8.12 11.71 -9.72
N ALA A 602 7.94 10.80 -10.66
CA ALA A 602 8.81 10.65 -11.82
C ALA A 602 8.04 10.37 -13.12
N TYR A 603 8.76 10.52 -14.23
CA TYR A 603 8.36 10.09 -15.58
C TYR A 603 7.02 10.71 -16.04
N GLY A 604 6.80 11.98 -15.70
CA GLY A 604 5.62 12.72 -16.14
C GLY A 604 4.34 12.36 -15.40
N ALA A 605 4.45 11.84 -14.18
CA ALA A 605 3.30 11.74 -13.27
C ALA A 605 2.70 13.14 -13.03
N GLN A 606 1.37 13.25 -12.97
CA GLN A 606 0.67 14.56 -12.94
C GLN A 606 -0.40 14.59 -11.86
N ASN A 607 -0.65 15.77 -11.29
CA ASN A 607 -1.66 15.95 -10.25
C ASN A 607 -1.41 15.02 -9.05
N VAL A 608 -0.13 14.83 -8.70
CA VAL A 608 0.28 14.11 -7.49
C VAL A 608 0.35 15.10 -6.34
N LYS A 609 -0.65 15.06 -5.46
CA LYS A 609 -0.79 15.93 -4.29
C LYS A 609 -0.21 15.25 -3.06
N ILE A 610 0.72 15.90 -2.37
CA ILE A 610 1.42 15.42 -1.17
C ILE A 610 1.05 16.37 -0.03
N LEU A 611 0.13 15.96 0.83
CA LEU A 611 -0.59 16.86 1.74
C LEU A 611 -0.48 16.40 3.20
N GLY A 612 0.16 17.22 4.05
CA GLY A 612 0.18 17.02 5.50
C GLY A 612 0.84 15.70 5.98
N ASN A 613 1.82 15.17 5.25
CA ASN A 613 2.55 13.96 5.65
C ASN A 613 3.76 14.31 6.52
N LYS A 614 4.05 13.48 7.52
CA LYS A 614 5.37 13.46 8.17
C LYS A 614 6.33 12.71 7.23
N ILE A 615 7.38 13.39 6.79
CA ILE A 615 8.40 12.82 5.91
C ILE A 615 9.76 13.13 6.53
N CYS A 616 10.48 12.14 7.06
CA CYS A 616 11.73 12.35 7.80
C CYS A 616 12.74 11.20 7.63
N ASP A 617 14.01 11.46 7.93
CA ASP A 617 15.06 10.42 8.05
C ASP A 617 15.19 9.50 6.82
N ASN A 618 14.79 9.94 5.63
CA ASN A 618 14.91 9.16 4.40
C ASN A 618 16.27 9.42 3.76
N GLY A 619 16.90 8.39 3.19
CA GLY A 619 18.29 8.40 2.75
C GLY A 619 18.66 9.51 1.76
N ASN A 620 17.72 9.94 0.92
CA ASN A 620 17.92 11.00 -0.06
C ASN A 620 17.04 12.24 0.18
N GLY A 621 16.28 12.32 1.28
CA GLY A 621 15.42 13.49 1.56
C GLY A 621 13.92 13.26 1.33
N GLY A 622 13.15 14.36 1.33
CA GLY A 622 11.70 14.33 1.46
C GLY A 622 10.94 14.03 0.16
N ILE A 623 10.85 15.00 -0.73
CA ILE A 623 10.09 14.94 -1.99
C ILE A 623 11.05 15.19 -3.15
N ALA A 624 11.00 14.34 -4.18
CA ALA A 624 11.69 14.55 -5.45
C ALA A 624 10.73 14.57 -6.62
N LEU A 625 10.86 15.58 -7.48
CA LEU A 625 10.20 15.66 -8.78
C LEU A 625 11.26 15.42 -9.88
N ASP A 626 11.11 14.33 -10.63
CA ASP A 626 12.06 13.85 -11.64
C ASP A 626 13.51 13.82 -11.12
N THR A 627 14.34 14.75 -11.58
CA THR A 627 15.75 14.88 -11.19
C THR A 627 15.93 16.02 -10.19
N PHE A 628 16.19 15.64 -8.94
CA PHE A 628 16.36 16.59 -7.84
C PHE A 628 17.38 17.70 -8.10
N ALA A 629 18.57 17.37 -8.63
CA ALA A 629 19.66 18.34 -8.78
C ALA A 629 19.33 19.45 -9.79
N THR A 630 18.69 19.11 -10.92
CA THR A 630 18.30 20.08 -11.95
C THR A 630 17.08 20.89 -11.53
N TYR A 631 16.21 20.33 -10.69
CA TYR A 631 15.03 21.04 -10.21
C TYR A 631 15.38 22.39 -9.57
N TYR A 632 16.32 22.42 -8.63
CA TYR A 632 16.65 23.67 -7.95
C TYR A 632 17.54 24.63 -8.74
N THR A 633 18.26 24.14 -9.74
CA THR A 633 19.08 25.02 -10.59
C THR A 633 18.24 25.69 -11.67
N ASP A 634 17.25 24.98 -12.21
CA ASP A 634 16.62 25.36 -13.47
C ASP A 634 15.09 25.59 -13.35
N HIS A 635 14.44 25.00 -12.33
CA HIS A 635 12.97 24.83 -12.31
C HIS A 635 12.26 25.23 -11.02
N ALA A 636 12.96 25.49 -9.91
CA ALA A 636 12.30 25.65 -8.61
C ALA A 636 11.63 27.02 -8.41
N TYR A 637 12.03 28.02 -9.21
CA TYR A 637 11.67 29.43 -9.06
C TYR A 637 11.54 30.14 -10.42
N ASP A 638 11.06 29.42 -11.44
CA ASP A 638 10.91 29.98 -12.78
C ASP A 638 9.63 30.85 -12.91
N ALA A 639 9.54 31.66 -13.96
CA ALA A 639 8.38 32.52 -14.13
C ALA A 639 7.17 31.72 -14.63
N PHE A 640 6.02 31.90 -13.96
CA PHE A 640 4.72 31.30 -14.31
C PHE A 640 4.58 29.78 -14.13
N ASP A 641 5.61 29.08 -13.62
CA ASP A 641 5.58 27.62 -13.46
C ASP A 641 5.28 26.94 -14.80
N ALA A 642 6.08 27.30 -15.82
CA ALA A 642 5.85 26.96 -17.22
C ALA A 642 6.51 25.64 -17.67
N ASP A 643 7.03 24.90 -16.70
CA ASP A 643 7.82 23.71 -16.90
C ASP A 643 6.99 22.50 -17.38
N SER A 644 7.72 21.50 -17.87
CA SER A 644 7.15 20.21 -18.27
C SER A 644 7.85 19.09 -17.51
N GLY A 645 7.09 18.08 -17.08
CA GLY A 645 7.63 16.97 -16.30
C GLY A 645 6.64 16.53 -15.23
N SER A 646 7.17 15.82 -14.23
CA SER A 646 6.41 15.35 -13.08
C SER A 646 5.85 16.51 -12.27
N ASN A 647 4.53 16.54 -12.06
CA ASN A 647 3.79 17.68 -11.52
C ASN A 647 4.09 19.01 -12.22
N MET A 648 4.44 18.98 -13.51
CA MET A 648 4.92 20.17 -14.26
C MET A 648 6.12 20.85 -13.60
N LEU A 649 6.91 20.09 -12.82
CA LEU A 649 7.99 20.61 -11.98
C LEU A 649 7.56 21.80 -11.09
N GLN A 650 6.33 21.75 -10.57
CA GLN A 650 5.72 22.75 -9.69
C GLN A 650 6.75 23.53 -8.86
N ASN A 651 6.85 24.84 -9.08
CA ASN A 651 7.70 25.74 -8.29
C ASN A 651 7.48 25.58 -6.78
N THR A 652 8.57 25.63 -6.02
CA THR A 652 8.53 25.57 -4.55
C THR A 652 8.46 26.98 -3.95
N PRO A 653 7.82 27.18 -2.78
CA PRO A 653 7.81 28.50 -2.14
C PRO A 653 9.23 28.96 -1.81
N TRP A 654 9.54 30.22 -2.09
CA TRP A 654 10.76 30.85 -1.62
C TRP A 654 10.52 31.48 -0.26
N MET A 655 11.29 31.07 0.75
CA MET A 655 11.14 31.52 2.14
C MET A 655 12.16 32.58 2.51
N TRP A 656 11.72 33.67 3.16
CA TRP A 656 12.61 34.65 3.80
C TRP A 656 12.47 34.72 5.32
N ILE A 657 11.34 34.27 5.88
CA ILE A 657 11.11 34.23 7.33
C ILE A 657 10.46 32.90 7.68
N GLY A 658 11.09 32.18 8.62
CA GLY A 658 10.52 31.04 9.32
C GLY A 658 10.97 31.06 10.78
N ALA A 659 10.26 31.79 11.64
CA ALA A 659 10.60 31.83 13.07
C ALA A 659 9.43 32.23 13.95
N LYS A 660 9.65 32.07 15.25
CA LYS A 660 8.70 32.48 16.27
C LYS A 660 8.55 34.01 16.29
N LYS A 661 7.30 34.49 16.27
CA LYS A 661 6.90 35.89 16.54
C LYS A 661 5.65 35.87 17.41
N ASP A 662 5.66 36.58 18.54
CA ASP A 662 4.52 36.70 19.46
C ASP A 662 3.89 35.36 19.89
N GLY A 663 4.72 34.32 20.08
CA GLY A 663 4.25 32.98 20.47
C GLY A 663 3.71 32.11 19.32
N LYS A 664 3.70 32.63 18.08
CA LYS A 664 3.26 31.95 16.86
C LYS A 664 4.43 31.71 15.92
N LEU A 665 4.28 30.82 14.94
CA LEU A 665 5.26 30.66 13.86
C LEU A 665 4.92 31.64 12.73
N ARG A 666 5.80 32.62 12.46
CA ARG A 666 5.72 33.48 11.28
C ARG A 666 6.39 32.78 10.11
N VAL A 667 5.66 32.70 9.00
CA VAL A 667 6.09 32.11 7.75
C VAL A 667 5.84 33.16 6.67
N ALA A 668 6.91 33.72 6.10
CA ALA A 668 6.79 34.71 5.04
C ALA A 668 7.75 34.43 3.89
N GLY A 669 7.29 34.75 2.69
CA GLY A 669 7.97 34.43 1.45
C GLY A 669 7.14 34.79 0.22
N TYR A 670 7.49 34.19 -0.92
CA TYR A 670 6.72 34.31 -2.15
C TYR A 670 6.61 32.97 -2.88
N LEU A 671 5.68 32.90 -3.82
CA LEU A 671 5.52 31.80 -4.76
C LEU A 671 5.31 32.37 -6.17
N ASP A 672 6.13 31.92 -7.11
CA ASP A 672 5.87 32.06 -8.54
C ASP A 672 5.14 30.80 -9.03
N GLY A 673 3.96 30.97 -9.60
CA GLY A 673 3.08 29.89 -10.01
C GLY A 673 2.21 30.23 -11.22
N THR A 674 1.32 29.32 -11.60
CA THR A 674 0.30 29.57 -12.63
C THR A 674 -0.56 30.78 -12.23
N VAL A 675 -0.85 31.66 -13.19
CA VAL A 675 -1.62 32.91 -12.95
C VAL A 675 -2.98 32.66 -12.29
N ASN A 676 -3.41 33.56 -11.41
CA ASN A 676 -4.73 33.55 -10.74
C ASN A 676 -5.11 32.22 -10.04
N THR A 677 -4.12 31.44 -9.62
CA THR A 677 -4.27 30.07 -9.12
C THR A 677 -4.12 30.03 -7.61
N ALA A 678 -4.97 29.23 -6.97
CA ALA A 678 -4.89 28.99 -5.53
C ALA A 678 -3.93 27.84 -5.25
N TYR A 679 -3.06 28.04 -4.27
CA TYR A 679 -2.09 27.08 -3.78
C TYR A 679 -2.31 26.86 -2.29
N ARG A 680 -2.14 25.61 -1.85
CA ARG A 680 -1.92 25.29 -0.45
C ARG A 680 -0.42 25.28 -0.16
N ILE A 681 0.01 26.00 0.86
CA ILE A 681 1.36 25.92 1.41
C ILE A 681 1.31 25.05 2.66
N ASP A 682 1.91 23.86 2.58
CA ASP A 682 2.17 23.02 3.75
C ASP A 682 3.46 23.49 4.43
N VAL A 683 3.41 23.60 5.75
CA VAL A 683 4.52 24.05 6.60
C VAL A 683 4.92 22.91 7.53
N ALA A 684 6.20 22.59 7.55
CA ALA A 684 6.80 21.63 8.46
C ALA A 684 8.07 22.20 9.10
N LEU A 685 8.53 21.56 10.17
CA LEU A 685 9.84 21.80 10.75
C LEU A 685 10.78 20.63 10.44
N ASP A 686 12.07 20.94 10.34
CA ASP A 686 13.13 19.99 10.03
C ASP A 686 14.38 20.20 10.90
N GLU A 687 15.24 19.19 10.95
CA GLU A 687 16.53 19.23 11.66
C GLU A 687 17.57 20.08 10.94
N VAL A 688 18.60 20.56 11.68
CA VAL A 688 19.72 21.29 11.07
C VAL A 688 20.51 20.34 10.18
N ILE A 689 20.49 20.61 8.88
CA ILE A 689 21.26 19.84 7.91
C ILE A 689 22.71 20.34 7.92
N PRO A 690 23.73 19.48 8.14
CA PRO A 690 25.14 19.85 7.98
C PRO A 690 25.42 20.38 6.57
N ASP A 691 26.43 21.25 6.41
CA ASP A 691 26.79 22.10 5.25
C ASP A 691 26.84 21.48 3.82
N SER A 692 26.51 20.20 3.66
CA SER A 692 26.27 19.49 2.39
C SER A 692 24.77 19.47 2.04
N ILE A 693 24.17 20.66 1.96
CA ILE A 693 22.72 20.93 2.08
C ILE A 693 21.84 20.72 0.83
N TRP A 694 22.34 20.15 -0.26
CA TRP A 694 21.51 20.07 -1.46
C TRP A 694 20.50 18.92 -1.40
N TYR A 695 20.74 17.79 -0.74
CA TYR A 695 19.98 16.55 -1.02
C TYR A 695 19.23 15.92 0.16
N THR A 696 18.84 16.65 1.21
CA THR A 696 18.20 16.01 2.39
C THR A 696 17.05 16.81 3.03
N ILE A 697 16.49 17.84 2.39
CA ILE A 697 15.37 18.58 2.98
C ILE A 697 14.11 17.71 3.05
N THR A 698 13.43 17.75 4.19
CA THR A 698 12.27 16.95 4.51
C THR A 698 11.16 17.78 5.21
N GLY A 699 10.17 17.09 5.77
CA GLY A 699 9.10 17.67 6.57
C GLY A 699 8.87 16.79 7.80
N CYS A 700 9.83 16.83 8.74
CA CYS A 700 9.86 15.93 9.89
C CYS A 700 8.72 16.16 10.87
N ASP A 701 8.35 17.41 11.06
CA ASP A 701 7.39 17.80 12.08
C ASP A 701 6.31 18.71 11.47
N VAL A 702 5.18 18.12 11.09
CA VAL A 702 4.09 18.79 10.35
C VAL A 702 3.46 19.86 11.23
N VAL A 703 3.51 21.12 10.82
CA VAL A 703 2.97 22.25 11.58
C VAL A 703 1.51 22.50 11.23
N GLY A 704 1.24 22.69 9.96
CA GLY A 704 -0.06 23.12 9.46
C GLY A 704 0.05 23.63 8.03
N TRP A 705 -0.97 24.33 7.57
CA TRP A 705 -1.01 24.84 6.20
C TRP A 705 -1.81 26.15 6.11
N PHE A 706 -1.58 26.89 5.03
CA PHE A 706 -2.40 28.05 4.67
C PHE A 706 -2.55 28.14 3.14
N SER A 707 -3.52 28.92 2.67
CA SER A 707 -3.73 29.13 1.23
C SER A 707 -3.12 30.44 0.76
N VAL A 708 -2.51 30.44 -0.41
CA VAL A 708 -2.05 31.64 -1.12
C VAL A 708 -2.65 31.64 -2.53
N ARG A 709 -2.86 32.83 -3.12
CA ARG A 709 -3.35 32.96 -4.49
C ARG A 709 -2.41 33.85 -5.30
N THR A 710 -1.93 33.34 -6.42
CA THR A 710 -1.14 34.12 -7.38
C THR A 710 -2.01 35.14 -8.10
N ASP A 711 -1.41 36.26 -8.47
CA ASP A 711 -2.07 37.32 -9.22
C ASP A 711 -2.04 37.06 -10.74
N SER A 712 -2.37 38.10 -11.53
CA SER A 712 -2.32 38.01 -13.00
C SER A 712 -0.92 37.86 -13.58
N SER A 713 0.14 38.14 -12.80
CA SER A 713 1.53 37.86 -13.15
C SER A 713 2.04 36.51 -12.65
N GLY A 714 1.20 35.71 -12.00
CA GLY A 714 1.63 34.41 -11.45
C GLY A 714 2.39 34.54 -10.13
N TYR A 715 2.48 35.75 -9.57
CA TYR A 715 3.25 36.00 -8.36
C TYR A 715 2.33 36.07 -7.15
N ALA A 716 2.77 35.53 -6.02
CA ALA A 716 2.10 35.69 -4.73
C ALA A 716 3.09 35.92 -3.60
N VAL A 717 2.86 36.96 -2.79
CA VAL A 717 3.58 37.20 -1.54
C VAL A 717 2.72 36.73 -0.37
N PHE A 718 3.32 36.08 0.61
CA PHE A 718 2.64 35.69 1.84
C PHE A 718 3.44 36.09 3.08
N ASP A 719 2.72 36.46 4.14
CA ASP A 719 3.23 36.70 5.49
C ASP A 719 2.17 36.25 6.48
N THR A 720 2.35 35.03 7.01
CA THR A 720 1.32 34.32 7.77
C THR A 720 1.84 34.00 9.16
N LEU A 721 0.95 34.14 10.16
CA LEU A 721 1.18 33.66 11.53
C LEU A 721 0.37 32.38 11.76
N LEU A 722 1.06 31.28 12.06
CA LEU A 722 0.45 30.00 12.41
C LEU A 722 0.45 29.81 13.92
N ASP A 723 -0.72 29.47 14.46
CA ASP A 723 -0.85 29.04 15.85
C ASP A 723 -0.34 27.60 15.99
N VAL A 724 0.77 27.45 16.71
CA VAL A 724 1.44 26.16 16.88
C VAL A 724 1.59 25.88 18.37
N SER A 725 1.00 24.77 18.83
CA SER A 725 1.20 24.29 20.19
C SER A 725 2.67 23.94 20.42
N ASP A 726 3.20 24.35 21.56
CA ASP A 726 4.57 24.03 22.01
C ASP A 726 5.67 24.40 20.99
N ILE A 727 5.47 25.51 20.27
CA ILE A 727 6.40 25.95 19.21
C ILE A 727 7.85 26.06 19.69
N ASP A 728 8.08 26.45 20.95
CA ASP A 728 9.43 26.52 21.54
C ASP A 728 10.10 25.14 21.60
N ALA A 729 9.36 24.12 22.05
CA ALA A 729 9.89 22.76 22.14
C ALA A 729 10.10 22.15 20.75
N ARG A 730 9.19 22.42 19.81
CA ARG A 730 9.27 21.96 18.43
C ARG A 730 10.47 22.58 17.70
N LEU A 731 10.64 23.90 17.77
CA LEU A 731 11.81 24.59 17.18
C LEU A 731 13.13 24.22 17.85
N ALA A 732 13.12 23.85 19.14
CA ALA A 732 14.33 23.34 19.80
C ALA A 732 14.79 21.99 19.23
N LYS A 733 13.86 21.14 18.77
CA LYS A 733 14.16 19.84 18.14
C LYS A 733 14.39 19.97 16.62
N HIS A 734 13.56 20.77 15.96
CA HIS A 734 13.52 20.97 14.52
C HIS A 734 13.53 22.49 14.21
N PRO A 735 14.72 23.12 14.17
CA PRO A 735 14.84 24.57 14.08
C PRO A 735 14.66 25.15 12.67
N ILE A 736 14.61 24.31 11.64
CA ILE A 736 14.44 24.76 10.25
C ILE A 736 12.96 24.70 9.89
N VAL A 737 12.44 25.74 9.24
CA VAL A 737 11.10 25.73 8.63
C VAL A 737 11.22 25.31 7.17
N THR A 738 10.45 24.32 6.76
CA THR A 738 10.35 23.88 5.37
C THR A 738 8.92 24.04 4.87
N THR A 739 8.77 24.35 3.58
CA THR A 739 7.45 24.54 2.97
C THR A 739 7.36 23.82 1.64
N THR A 740 6.16 23.42 1.25
CA THR A 740 5.87 22.92 -0.10
C THR A 740 4.54 23.48 -0.60
N ALA A 741 4.43 23.73 -1.89
CA ALA A 741 3.24 24.26 -2.54
C ALA A 741 2.48 23.14 -3.25
N THR A 742 1.18 23.05 -3.01
CA THR A 742 0.28 22.17 -3.77
C THR A 742 -0.73 23.00 -4.55
N GLY A 743 -0.67 22.91 -5.88
CA GLY A 743 -1.59 23.56 -6.80
C GLY A 743 -2.49 22.56 -7.54
N ILE A 744 -3.01 22.99 -8.69
CA ILE A 744 -3.82 22.15 -9.57
C ILE A 744 -2.99 21.05 -10.27
N HIS A 745 -1.69 21.26 -10.44
CA HIS A 745 -0.79 20.37 -11.18
C HIS A 745 -0.02 19.39 -10.28
N GLY A 746 -0.17 19.53 -8.96
CA GLY A 746 0.44 18.67 -7.94
C GLY A 746 1.23 19.47 -6.93
N THR A 747 2.12 18.78 -6.22
CA THR A 747 2.94 19.34 -5.14
C THR A 747 4.39 19.54 -5.58
N SER A 748 4.99 20.65 -5.15
CA SER A 748 6.41 20.99 -5.34
C SER A 748 7.33 20.14 -4.46
N GLN A 749 8.64 20.23 -4.69
CA GLN A 749 9.61 19.81 -3.68
C GLN A 749 9.57 20.76 -2.46
N TYR A 750 10.26 20.40 -1.37
CA TYR A 750 10.40 21.29 -0.21
C TYR A 750 11.30 22.48 -0.51
N SER A 751 11.00 23.65 0.04
CA SER A 751 11.76 24.88 -0.15
C SER A 751 13.22 24.72 0.31
N LEU A 752 14.19 25.06 -0.55
CA LEU A 752 15.61 25.12 -0.18
C LEU A 752 15.91 26.42 0.58
N LYS A 753 16.67 26.27 1.67
CA LYS A 753 17.49 27.29 2.36
C LYS A 753 16.86 28.02 3.56
N PRO A 754 17.55 28.02 4.71
CA PRO A 754 17.39 29.01 5.77
C PRO A 754 18.18 30.28 5.38
N LEU A 755 17.53 31.43 5.20
CA LEU A 755 18.21 32.71 5.00
C LEU A 755 17.96 33.63 6.19
N ALA A 756 19.01 33.73 7.02
CA ALA A 756 19.16 34.50 8.26
C ALA A 756 18.11 34.17 9.34
N PRO A 757 18.50 34.01 10.63
CA PRO A 757 17.50 33.98 11.70
C PRO A 757 16.61 35.22 11.53
N PRO A 758 15.27 35.12 11.53
CA PRO A 758 14.37 36.25 11.23
C PRO A 758 14.55 37.49 12.10
N GLU A 759 15.29 37.38 13.21
CA GLU A 759 15.78 38.52 13.98
C GLU A 759 16.72 39.43 13.17
N GLU A 760 17.45 38.90 12.18
CA GLU A 760 18.43 39.63 11.37
C GLU A 760 17.84 40.51 10.27
N LEU A 761 16.62 40.22 9.80
CA LEU A 761 15.97 41.00 8.74
C LEU A 761 14.58 41.53 9.15
N ALA A 762 14.21 41.43 10.43
CA ALA A 762 12.98 42.06 10.91
C ALA A 762 13.00 43.57 10.61
N ILE A 763 14.10 44.26 10.92
CA ILE A 763 14.34 45.66 10.54
C ILE A 763 15.79 45.78 10.07
N ASP A 764 15.99 46.37 8.89
CA ASP A 764 17.31 46.59 8.29
C ASP A 764 17.31 48.00 7.65
N ILE A 765 17.87 48.98 8.33
CA ILE A 765 17.94 50.36 7.84
C ILE A 765 19.23 50.58 7.06
N ALA A 766 19.12 50.63 5.73
CA ALA A 766 20.23 50.94 4.86
C ALA A 766 20.30 52.42 4.49
N ILE A 767 21.51 52.96 4.40
CA ILE A 767 21.78 54.28 3.81
C ILE A 767 22.53 54.13 2.50
N THR A 768 22.20 54.98 1.53
CA THR A 768 22.98 55.15 0.30
C THR A 768 23.07 56.63 -0.04
N ILE A 769 24.28 57.14 -0.24
CA ILE A 769 24.52 58.48 -0.78
C ILE A 769 24.23 58.44 -2.27
N ASP A 770 23.31 59.29 -2.71
CA ASP A 770 23.00 59.39 -4.13
C ASP A 770 24.07 60.25 -4.81
N THR A 771 25.02 59.58 -5.45
CA THR A 771 26.14 60.23 -6.16
C THR A 771 25.69 61.00 -7.39
N THR A 772 24.53 60.68 -7.97
CA THR A 772 23.98 61.40 -9.13
C THR A 772 23.36 62.74 -8.74
N ARG A 773 22.83 62.83 -7.52
CA ARG A 773 22.23 64.03 -6.92
C ARG A 773 23.10 64.71 -5.86
N THR A 774 24.32 64.22 -5.66
CA THR A 774 25.34 64.84 -4.80
C THR A 774 26.36 65.55 -5.67
N LYS A 775 26.38 66.88 -5.61
CA LYS A 775 27.22 67.72 -6.48
C LYS A 775 27.80 68.91 -5.73
N VAL A 776 29.10 69.14 -5.89
CA VAL A 776 29.77 70.39 -5.54
C VAL A 776 29.91 71.22 -6.82
N PHE A 777 29.60 72.51 -6.76
CA PHE A 777 29.70 73.46 -7.86
C PHE A 777 30.98 74.29 -7.75
N ASN A 778 31.46 74.83 -8.87
CA ASN A 778 32.72 75.58 -8.97
C ASN A 778 32.73 76.92 -8.18
N ASP A 779 31.60 77.31 -7.60
CA ASP A 779 31.45 78.49 -6.74
C ASP A 779 31.46 78.13 -5.23
N GLY A 780 31.66 76.84 -4.90
CA GLY A 780 31.65 76.33 -3.54
C GLY A 780 30.27 75.91 -3.03
N ARG A 781 29.18 76.15 -3.78
CA ARG A 781 27.85 75.61 -3.44
C ARG A 781 27.88 74.08 -3.53
N ALA A 782 27.15 73.38 -2.68
CA ALA A 782 26.92 71.94 -2.84
C ALA A 782 25.47 71.55 -2.55
N GLU A 783 25.03 70.53 -3.27
CA GLU A 783 23.78 69.81 -3.03
C GLU A 783 24.16 68.37 -2.66
N LEU A 784 23.79 67.91 -1.47
CA LEU A 784 24.18 66.63 -0.91
C LEU A 784 22.90 65.81 -0.65
N THR A 785 22.83 64.61 -1.20
CA THR A 785 21.63 63.77 -1.12
C THR A 785 21.97 62.40 -0.53
N ALA A 786 21.16 61.92 0.41
CA ALA A 786 21.22 60.56 0.93
C ALA A 786 19.82 59.93 0.92
N ILE A 787 19.75 58.63 0.66
CA ILE A 787 18.54 57.82 0.66
C ILE A 787 18.62 56.86 1.85
N ILE A 788 17.59 56.86 2.69
CA ILE A 788 17.41 55.95 3.81
C ILE A 788 16.31 54.97 3.40
N THR A 789 16.59 53.68 3.44
CA THR A 789 15.64 52.63 3.05
C THR A 789 15.52 51.60 4.16
N ASN A 790 14.31 51.17 4.48
CA ASN A 790 14.11 49.96 5.28
C ASN A 790 14.13 48.74 4.35
N LYS A 791 15.20 47.96 4.38
CA LYS A 791 15.36 46.69 3.66
C LYS A 791 14.82 45.49 4.44
N GLY A 792 14.38 45.70 5.70
CA GLY A 792 13.78 44.68 6.54
C GLY A 792 12.29 44.49 6.27
N PHE A 793 11.69 43.47 6.91
CA PHE A 793 10.32 43.05 6.66
C PHE A 793 9.27 43.69 7.59
N ASP A 794 9.68 44.27 8.71
CA ASP A 794 8.82 44.98 9.66
C ASP A 794 9.01 46.50 9.51
N GLN A 795 7.95 47.25 9.79
CA GLN A 795 8.02 48.71 9.82
C GLN A 795 9.03 49.17 10.87
N ALA A 796 10.03 49.94 10.42
CA ALA A 796 10.94 50.62 11.32
C ALA A 796 10.26 51.86 11.91
N THR A 797 10.47 52.12 13.18
CA THR A 797 9.87 53.22 13.93
C THR A 797 10.96 54.07 14.58
N LEU A 798 10.74 55.39 14.61
CA LEU A 798 11.65 56.37 15.19
C LEU A 798 13.10 56.23 14.68
N VAL A 799 13.29 56.31 13.36
CA VAL A 799 14.62 56.25 12.74
C VAL A 799 15.28 57.62 12.82
N THR A 800 16.43 57.69 13.50
CA THR A 800 17.23 58.90 13.60
C THR A 800 18.40 58.85 12.63
N VAL A 801 18.61 59.89 11.84
CA VAL A 801 19.68 60.00 10.84
C VAL A 801 20.61 61.13 11.24
N HIS A 802 21.92 60.87 11.31
CA HIS A 802 22.95 61.89 11.47
C HIS A 802 23.77 61.98 10.19
N ASP A 803 23.88 63.18 9.64
CA ASP A 803 24.69 63.51 8.48
C ASP A 803 25.76 64.51 8.92
N SER A 804 26.98 64.01 9.10
CA SER A 804 28.14 64.77 9.54
C SER A 804 28.79 65.47 8.34
N LEU A 805 28.58 66.79 8.28
CA LEU A 805 29.04 67.64 7.20
C LEU A 805 30.41 68.28 7.51
N GLY A 806 30.83 68.32 8.77
CA GLY A 806 32.13 68.84 9.21
C GLY A 806 32.24 70.37 9.14
N VAL A 807 33.29 70.93 9.73
CA VAL A 807 33.53 72.40 9.80
C VAL A 807 33.78 73.06 8.44
N TRP A 808 33.98 72.25 7.39
CA TRP A 808 34.23 72.72 6.04
C TRP A 808 32.95 73.10 5.31
N PHE A 809 31.76 72.80 5.82
CA PHE A 809 30.50 73.02 5.09
C PHE A 809 29.46 73.74 5.96
N SER A 810 28.84 74.78 5.41
CA SER A 810 27.70 75.47 6.01
C SER A 810 26.42 75.08 5.27
N ALA A 811 25.46 74.48 5.97
CA ALA A 811 24.16 74.15 5.40
C ALA A 811 23.27 75.41 5.32
N ASP A 812 22.83 75.77 4.11
CA ASP A 812 21.90 76.88 3.86
C ASP A 812 20.44 76.42 4.01
N SER A 813 20.15 75.18 3.60
CA SER A 813 18.83 74.56 3.76
C SER A 813 18.94 73.05 3.88
N VAL A 814 18.05 72.46 4.67
CA VAL A 814 17.91 71.02 4.86
C VAL A 814 16.46 70.61 4.62
N GLY A 815 16.26 69.45 4.02
CA GLY A 815 14.94 68.89 3.75
C GLY A 815 14.96 67.37 3.87
N ILE A 816 13.87 66.81 4.37
CA ILE A 816 13.65 65.36 4.40
C ILE A 816 12.26 65.05 3.84
N SER A 817 12.14 63.97 3.06
CA SER A 817 10.86 63.62 2.43
C SER A 817 9.80 63.11 3.40
N LYS A 818 10.19 62.63 4.59
CA LYS A 818 9.30 62.18 5.67
C LYS A 818 9.97 62.41 7.02
N GLY A 819 9.24 63.00 7.98
CA GLY A 819 9.74 63.31 9.31
C GLY A 819 10.19 64.76 9.48
N VAL A 820 11.06 65.00 10.46
CA VAL A 820 11.57 66.33 10.80
C VAL A 820 13.10 66.35 10.70
N VAL A 821 13.68 67.48 10.30
CA VAL A 821 15.13 67.64 10.11
C VAL A 821 15.59 69.00 10.64
N GLY A 822 16.78 69.04 11.24
CA GLY A 822 17.40 70.27 11.74
C GLY A 822 18.93 70.20 11.67
N VAL A 823 19.57 71.37 11.78
CA VAL A 823 21.03 71.51 11.79
C VAL A 823 21.49 71.78 13.22
N PHE A 824 22.44 70.99 13.72
CA PHE A 824 23.06 71.18 15.02
C PHE A 824 24.59 71.26 14.85
N ASP A 825 25.11 72.48 14.90
CA ASP A 825 26.52 72.78 14.62
C ASP A 825 26.94 72.28 13.23
N THR A 826 27.76 71.22 13.15
CA THR A 826 28.26 70.63 11.89
C THR A 826 27.56 69.33 11.47
N VAL A 827 26.45 68.97 12.14
CA VAL A 827 25.71 67.73 11.90
C VAL A 827 24.24 68.04 11.60
N VAL A 828 23.72 67.47 10.51
CA VAL A 828 22.28 67.47 10.21
C VAL A 828 21.66 66.26 10.87
N VAL A 829 20.63 66.48 11.69
CA VAL A 829 19.90 65.43 12.39
C VAL A 829 18.48 65.38 11.88
N ALA A 830 18.03 64.20 11.45
CA ALA A 830 16.66 63.96 11.05
C ALA A 830 16.02 62.84 11.87
N THR A 831 14.72 62.95 12.14
CA THR A 831 13.92 61.93 12.83
C THR A 831 12.73 61.56 11.96
N ILE A 832 12.64 60.28 11.61
CA ILE A 832 11.63 59.71 10.74
C ILE A 832 10.69 58.84 11.60
N PRO A 833 9.39 59.17 11.72
CA PRO A 833 8.47 58.46 12.61
C PRO A 833 8.33 56.98 12.27
N THR A 834 8.18 56.67 10.99
CA THR A 834 8.12 55.29 10.48
C THR A 834 8.75 55.19 9.09
N ILE A 835 9.36 54.04 8.79
CA ILE A 835 9.79 53.65 7.44
C ILE A 835 9.24 52.25 7.15
N ASP A 836 8.31 52.17 6.20
CA ASP A 836 7.73 50.90 5.76
C ASP A 836 8.77 50.06 4.99
N PRO A 837 8.64 48.72 4.95
CA PRO A 837 9.49 47.86 4.13
C PRO A 837 9.58 48.36 2.67
N GLY A 838 10.81 48.57 2.19
CA GLY A 838 11.12 49.11 0.85
C GLY A 838 10.92 50.61 0.67
N GLU A 839 10.36 51.33 1.65
CA GLU A 839 10.15 52.79 1.57
C GLU A 839 11.49 53.53 1.55
N GLN A 840 11.64 54.47 0.62
CA GLN A 840 12.84 55.31 0.47
C GLN A 840 12.60 56.73 0.98
N ILE A 841 13.36 57.16 1.99
CA ILE A 841 13.33 58.51 2.54
C ILE A 841 14.54 59.29 2.03
N VAL A 842 14.31 60.47 1.46
CA VAL A 842 15.36 61.29 0.87
C VAL A 842 15.72 62.42 1.82
N LEU A 843 16.97 62.45 2.28
CA LEU A 843 17.59 63.56 3.01
C LEU A 843 18.39 64.41 2.02
N ARG A 844 18.05 65.69 1.91
CA ARG A 844 18.72 66.66 1.05
C ARG A 844 19.27 67.81 1.88
N VAL A 845 20.55 68.12 1.68
CA VAL A 845 21.24 69.26 2.28
C VAL A 845 21.77 70.13 1.14
N VAL A 846 21.44 71.42 1.16
CA VAL A 846 22.01 72.42 0.25
C VAL A 846 22.77 73.43 1.08
N GLY A 847 23.97 73.79 0.64
CA GLY A 847 24.81 74.71 1.38
C GLY A 847 26.03 75.10 0.58
N ARG A 848 27.05 75.58 1.29
CA ARG A 848 28.28 76.08 0.71
C ARG A 848 29.47 75.58 1.50
N SER A 849 30.53 75.22 0.78
CA SER A 849 31.82 74.95 1.39
C SER A 849 32.44 76.24 1.91
N LEU A 850 33.05 76.15 3.09
CA LEU A 850 33.85 77.17 3.77
C LEU A 850 35.35 76.95 3.57
N LEU A 851 35.76 75.74 3.16
CA LEU A 851 37.16 75.36 2.93
C LEU A 851 37.34 74.68 1.56
N THR A 852 38.51 74.86 0.94
CA THR A 852 38.91 74.14 -0.27
C THR A 852 39.65 72.85 0.09
N GLY A 853 39.57 71.83 -0.76
CA GLY A 853 40.28 70.56 -0.59
C GLY A 853 39.35 69.35 -0.64
N THR A 854 39.93 68.18 -0.37
CA THR A 854 39.25 66.88 -0.32
C THR A 854 38.62 66.68 1.06
N HIS A 855 37.31 66.49 1.09
CA HIS A 855 36.53 66.34 2.32
C HIS A 855 35.71 65.06 2.31
N VAL A 856 35.41 64.51 3.50
CA VAL A 856 34.59 63.29 3.62
C VAL A 856 33.30 63.64 4.35
N ARG A 857 32.16 63.29 3.75
CA ARG A 857 30.84 63.31 4.38
C ARG A 857 30.49 61.93 4.90
N HIS A 858 29.93 61.85 6.10
CA HIS A 858 29.45 60.59 6.68
C HIS A 858 27.98 60.69 7.05
N VAL A 859 27.16 59.75 6.58
CA VAL A 859 25.74 59.66 6.93
C VAL A 859 25.49 58.35 7.65
N ARG A 860 24.71 58.36 8.74
CA ARG A 860 24.38 57.18 9.53
C ARG A 860 22.95 57.22 10.08
N ALA A 861 22.28 56.08 10.17
CA ALA A 861 20.94 55.95 10.72
C ALA A 861 20.85 54.94 11.86
N TRP A 862 19.90 55.17 12.76
CA TRP A 862 19.58 54.30 13.89
C TRP A 862 18.07 54.21 14.07
N PRO A 863 17.44 53.05 13.85
CA PRO A 863 16.06 52.80 14.30
C PRO A 863 15.98 52.68 15.83
N SER A 864 14.78 52.90 16.39
CA SER A 864 14.53 52.64 17.82
C SER A 864 14.45 51.15 18.17
N GLN A 865 14.05 50.34 17.19
CA GLN A 865 14.10 48.88 17.26
C GLN A 865 15.51 48.37 16.93
N ARG A 866 15.82 47.15 17.36
CA ARG A 866 17.13 46.53 17.13
C ARG A 866 17.29 46.15 15.67
N ASP A 867 18.25 46.79 15.00
CA ASP A 867 18.73 46.45 13.67
C ASP A 867 20.02 45.61 13.81
N LEU A 868 20.01 44.40 13.25
CA LEU A 868 21.15 43.48 13.34
C LEU A 868 22.14 43.64 12.17
N VAL A 869 21.76 44.30 11.07
CA VAL A 869 22.60 44.52 9.87
C VAL A 869 23.20 45.92 9.88
N VAL A 870 23.81 46.28 11.01
CA VAL A 870 24.34 47.64 11.26
C VAL A 870 25.42 48.14 10.28
N THR A 871 25.94 47.26 9.41
CA THR A 871 26.99 47.56 8.44
C THR A 871 26.51 48.45 7.29
N ASN A 872 25.23 48.36 6.93
CA ASN A 872 24.65 49.13 5.83
C ASN A 872 23.94 50.41 6.30
N ASN A 873 23.80 50.63 7.61
CA ASN A 873 23.20 51.82 8.22
C ASN A 873 24.04 53.08 8.08
N ARG A 874 25.13 53.04 7.32
CA ARG A 874 26.03 54.17 7.12
C ARG A 874 26.57 54.18 5.70
N ASP A 875 26.86 55.36 5.21
CA ASP A 875 27.58 55.56 3.95
C ASP A 875 28.44 56.81 4.03
N SER A 876 29.43 56.92 3.15
CA SER A 876 30.35 58.05 3.09
C SER A 876 30.82 58.35 1.68
N ILE A 877 31.03 59.62 1.38
CA ILE A 877 31.52 60.08 0.09
C ILE A 877 32.66 61.08 0.26
N ILE A 878 33.62 61.02 -0.65
CA ILE A 878 34.68 62.01 -0.79
C ILE A 878 34.21 63.11 -1.74
N LEU A 879 34.32 64.36 -1.32
CA LEU A 879 33.92 65.56 -2.06
C LEU A 879 35.12 66.48 -2.21
N ASP A 880 35.48 66.80 -3.45
CA ASP A 880 36.53 67.76 -3.76
C ASP A 880 35.93 69.14 -3.98
N VAL A 881 36.41 70.13 -3.21
CA VAL A 881 36.02 71.53 -3.34
C VAL A 881 37.21 72.34 -3.84
N GLU A 882 37.17 72.73 -5.11
CA GLU A 882 38.28 73.47 -5.74
C GLU A 882 38.31 74.96 -5.36
N VAL A 883 37.15 75.58 -5.11
CA VAL A 883 37.01 77.03 -4.87
C VAL A 883 35.97 77.33 -3.79
N VAL A 884 36.24 78.30 -2.92
CA VAL A 884 35.28 78.85 -1.93
C VAL A 884 35.10 80.34 -2.16
N ASN A 885 33.93 80.77 -2.63
CA ASN A 885 33.59 82.19 -2.76
C ASN A 885 32.48 82.56 -1.77
N SER A 886 32.74 83.55 -0.89
CA SER A 886 31.69 84.20 -0.09
C SER A 886 31.59 85.68 -0.49
N ILE A 887 30.47 86.06 -1.09
CA ILE A 887 30.10 87.45 -1.35
C ILE A 887 29.01 87.80 -0.33
N ASP A 888 29.28 88.79 0.52
CA ASP A 888 28.30 89.42 1.42
C ASP A 888 28.16 90.91 1.03
N VAL A 889 26.93 91.43 1.07
CA VAL A 889 26.39 92.33 0.03
C VAL A 889 26.45 93.83 0.39
N LYS A 890 26.81 94.69 -0.58
CA LYS A 890 26.04 95.86 -1.09
C LYS A 890 26.94 96.84 -1.86
N GLY A 891 26.86 96.83 -3.19
CA GLY A 891 27.36 97.93 -4.04
C GLY A 891 28.26 97.55 -5.22
N ALA A 892 28.70 96.29 -5.34
CA ALA A 892 29.64 95.85 -6.38
C ALA A 892 29.18 94.55 -7.04
N GLU A 893 28.04 94.56 -7.71
CA GLU A 893 27.47 93.36 -8.37
C GLU A 893 28.20 92.95 -9.68
N GLN A 894 29.32 93.58 -10.05
CA GLN A 894 30.06 93.25 -11.29
C GLN A 894 31.58 93.17 -11.13
N SER A 895 32.09 93.17 -9.89
CA SER A 895 33.54 93.17 -9.69
C SER A 895 34.13 91.76 -9.76
N THR A 896 35.02 91.54 -10.73
CA THR A 896 35.79 90.29 -10.87
C THR A 896 37.21 90.48 -10.38
N ILE A 897 37.80 89.43 -9.82
CA ILE A 897 39.21 89.41 -9.43
C ILE A 897 39.98 88.49 -10.37
N SER A 898 41.14 88.93 -10.84
CA SER A 898 42.09 88.10 -11.58
C SER A 898 43.45 88.15 -10.90
N TYR A 899 44.21 87.06 -11.00
CA TYR A 899 45.55 86.95 -10.42
C TYR A 899 46.60 86.91 -11.52
N GLY A 900 47.58 87.81 -11.43
CA GLY A 900 48.78 87.79 -12.26
C GLY A 900 49.77 86.74 -11.79
N THR A 901 50.58 86.20 -12.71
CA THR A 901 51.65 85.24 -12.41
C THR A 901 52.76 85.82 -11.53
N ASP A 902 52.77 87.14 -11.34
CA ASP A 902 53.66 87.91 -10.48
C ASP A 902 53.14 88.08 -9.03
N GLY A 903 51.98 87.47 -8.71
CA GLY A 903 51.35 87.57 -7.38
C GLY A 903 50.45 88.80 -7.21
N THR A 904 50.21 89.57 -8.28
CA THR A 904 49.32 90.74 -8.23
C THR A 904 47.85 90.31 -8.34
N ALA A 905 47.02 90.75 -7.39
CA ALA A 905 45.57 90.65 -7.47
C ALA A 905 45.00 91.92 -8.13
N ARG A 906 44.22 91.76 -9.20
CA ARG A 906 43.55 92.86 -9.93
C ARG A 906 42.04 92.74 -9.79
N VAL A 907 41.41 93.75 -9.20
CA VAL A 907 39.97 93.85 -9.01
C VAL A 907 39.38 94.79 -10.04
N PHE A 908 38.52 94.28 -10.91
CA PHE A 908 37.85 95.04 -11.97
C PHE A 908 36.47 95.52 -11.53
N GLY A 909 35.94 96.56 -12.19
CA GLY A 909 34.56 96.99 -12.01
C GLY A 909 34.29 97.83 -10.75
N LEU A 910 35.30 98.50 -10.20
CA LEU A 910 35.12 99.50 -9.14
C LEU A 910 34.90 100.90 -9.77
N PRO A 911 34.00 101.74 -9.22
CA PRO A 911 33.85 103.13 -9.64
C PRO A 911 35.14 103.94 -9.45
N ALA A 912 35.33 105.02 -10.22
CA ALA A 912 36.42 105.96 -9.98
C ALA A 912 36.31 106.55 -8.56
N GLY A 913 37.42 106.62 -7.83
CA GLY A 913 37.41 107.12 -6.46
C GLY A 913 38.60 106.66 -5.63
N SER A 914 38.60 107.08 -4.37
CA SER A 914 39.63 106.74 -3.42
C SER A 914 39.26 105.52 -2.61
N TYR A 915 40.13 104.51 -2.62
CA TYR A 915 39.93 103.26 -1.90
C TYR A 915 41.10 103.01 -0.95
N THR A 916 40.76 102.50 0.22
CA THR A 916 41.73 102.04 1.20
C THR A 916 41.74 100.52 1.22
N VAL A 917 42.93 99.94 1.03
CA VAL A 917 43.12 98.49 1.11
C VAL A 917 43.59 98.15 2.51
N GLN A 918 42.81 97.32 3.19
CA GLN A 918 43.17 96.76 4.49
C GLN A 918 43.49 95.28 4.33
N TYR A 919 44.64 94.88 4.86
CA TYR A 919 45.02 93.47 4.95
C TYR A 919 44.62 92.96 6.34
N SER A 920 44.07 91.76 6.38
CA SER A 920 43.87 91.04 7.64
C SER A 920 44.31 89.60 7.49
N ASP A 921 44.71 88.95 8.58
CA ASP A 921 45.01 87.53 8.55
C ASP A 921 43.73 86.70 8.33
N LEU A 922 43.89 85.39 8.13
CA LEU A 922 42.77 84.46 8.01
C LEU A 922 41.90 84.42 9.29
N GLY A 923 42.42 84.89 10.43
CA GLY A 923 41.69 85.08 11.69
C GLY A 923 40.92 86.40 11.80
N GLY A 924 41.07 87.32 10.84
CA GLY A 924 40.40 88.62 10.82
C GLY A 924 41.12 89.75 11.57
N ARG A 925 42.36 89.56 12.03
CA ARG A 925 43.16 90.63 12.62
C ARG A 925 43.81 91.46 11.51
N SER A 926 43.51 92.76 11.47
CA SER A 926 44.12 93.68 10.52
C SER A 926 45.62 93.82 10.76
N PHE A 927 46.43 93.77 9.70
CA PHE A 927 47.87 93.98 9.74
C PHE A 927 48.36 94.76 8.50
N GLY A 928 49.47 95.47 8.62
CA GLY A 928 50.00 96.31 7.55
C GLY A 928 49.37 97.71 7.50
N SER A 929 50.07 98.66 6.89
CA SER A 929 49.58 100.02 6.68
C SER A 929 48.52 100.03 5.58
N ALA A 930 47.36 100.61 5.89
CA ALA A 930 46.32 100.88 4.91
C ALA A 930 46.88 101.76 3.78
N THR A 931 46.94 101.21 2.56
CA THR A 931 47.37 101.96 1.39
C THR A 931 46.16 102.57 0.72
N ARG A 932 46.15 103.89 0.58
CA ARG A 932 45.15 104.63 -0.18
C ARG A 932 45.53 104.58 -1.67
N ILE A 933 44.60 104.13 -2.49
CA ILE A 933 44.74 103.99 -3.94
C ILE A 933 43.65 104.84 -4.58
N GLU A 934 44.05 105.78 -5.42
CA GLU A 934 43.14 106.55 -6.26
C GLU A 934 42.93 105.80 -7.58
N LEU A 935 41.68 105.55 -7.93
CA LEU A 935 41.29 104.85 -9.15
C LEU A 935 40.60 105.81 -10.12
N ALA A 936 41.11 105.83 -11.35
CA ALA A 936 40.43 106.45 -12.49
C ALA A 936 39.33 105.52 -13.02
N GLU A 937 38.37 106.10 -13.73
CA GLU A 937 37.19 105.39 -14.25
C GLU A 937 37.62 104.25 -15.20
N GLY A 938 37.23 103.02 -14.87
CA GLY A 938 37.50 101.82 -15.68
C GLY A 938 38.85 101.12 -15.41
N GLU A 939 39.73 101.67 -14.57
CA GLU A 939 40.97 100.97 -14.20
C GLU A 939 40.76 99.89 -13.12
N PRO A 940 41.49 98.76 -13.18
CA PRO A 940 41.45 97.77 -12.12
C PRO A 940 42.27 98.20 -10.91
N LEU A 941 41.74 97.98 -9.73
CA LEU A 941 42.50 98.11 -8.49
C LEU A 941 43.52 96.97 -8.45
N SER A 942 44.81 97.30 -8.55
CA SER A 942 45.90 96.34 -8.54
C SER A 942 46.66 96.39 -7.20
N VAL A 943 46.77 95.25 -6.52
CA VAL A 943 47.54 95.12 -5.28
C VAL A 943 48.37 93.85 -5.29
N VAL A 944 49.54 93.90 -4.66
CA VAL A 944 50.35 92.71 -4.38
C VAL A 944 50.20 92.39 -2.89
N PRO A 945 49.25 91.52 -2.50
CA PRO A 945 49.05 91.19 -1.10
C PRO A 945 50.18 90.31 -0.55
N PRO A 946 50.45 90.38 0.76
CA PRO A 946 51.22 89.34 1.45
C PRO A 946 50.53 87.98 1.29
N ARG A 947 51.30 86.90 1.09
CA ARG A 947 50.78 85.52 1.01
C ARG A 947 49.91 85.18 2.23
N GLY A 948 48.75 84.55 2.00
CA GLY A 948 47.80 84.18 3.06
C GLY A 948 47.01 85.34 3.70
N ALA A 949 46.93 86.49 3.05
CA ALA A 949 46.17 87.65 3.54
C ALA A 949 44.74 87.72 2.97
N ARG A 950 43.81 88.24 3.76
CA ARG A 950 42.49 88.69 3.30
C ARG A 950 42.57 90.17 2.94
N LEU A 951 42.03 90.51 1.77
CA LEU A 951 41.87 91.88 1.30
C LEU A 951 40.48 92.38 1.66
N LEU A 952 40.42 93.53 2.32
CA LEU A 952 39.20 94.29 2.53
C LEU A 952 39.37 95.67 1.90
N PHE A 953 38.45 96.03 1.01
CA PHE A 953 38.45 97.33 0.37
C PHE A 953 37.42 98.22 1.04
N VAL A 954 37.83 99.44 1.33
CA VAL A 954 37.03 100.46 2.00
C VAL A 954 37.01 101.72 1.14
N ASP A 955 35.84 102.28 0.87
CA ASP A 955 35.71 103.53 0.12
C ASP A 955 36.12 104.77 0.94
N HIS A 956 36.05 105.95 0.32
CA HIS A 956 36.39 107.23 0.96
C HIS A 956 35.52 107.56 2.19
N ASP A 957 34.33 106.95 2.30
CA ASP A 957 33.39 107.14 3.41
C ASP A 957 33.57 106.08 4.52
N GLY A 958 34.58 105.21 4.40
CA GLY A 958 34.82 104.16 5.38
C GLY A 958 33.92 102.94 5.22
N ARG A 959 33.16 102.82 4.12
CA ARG A 959 32.26 101.69 3.86
C ARG A 959 32.99 100.56 3.15
N ARG A 960 32.68 99.32 3.53
CA ARG A 960 33.28 98.11 2.94
C ARG A 960 32.67 97.88 1.56
N VAL A 961 33.50 97.89 0.52
CA VAL A 961 33.09 97.70 -0.88
C VAL A 961 33.39 96.31 -1.44
N GLY A 962 34.18 95.50 -0.71
CA GLY A 962 34.29 94.06 -0.96
C GLY A 962 35.39 93.37 -0.16
N ARG A 963 35.33 92.04 -0.08
CA ARG A 963 36.29 91.19 0.65
C ARG A 963 36.72 90.02 -0.22
N TRP A 964 38.02 89.84 -0.39
CA TRP A 964 38.59 88.74 -1.18
C TRP A 964 39.68 88.03 -0.38
N VAL A 965 39.77 86.71 -0.54
CA VAL A 965 40.85 85.92 0.06
C VAL A 965 41.86 85.64 -1.04
N VAL A 966 43.11 86.03 -0.82
CA VAL A 966 44.20 85.71 -1.74
C VAL A 966 45.02 84.59 -1.12
N TRP A 967 45.24 83.53 -1.90
CA TRP A 967 46.08 82.40 -1.51
C TRP A 967 47.53 82.85 -1.30
#